data_AF-A0A1B8AXD0-F1
#
_entry.id   AF-A0A1B8AXD0-F1
#
_cell.length_a   1.000
_cell.length_b   1.000
_cell.length_c   1.000
_cell.angle_alpha   90.00
_cell.angle_beta   90.00
_cell.angle_gamma   90.00
#
_symmetry.space_group_name_H-M   'P 1'
#
loop_
_entity.id
_entity.type
_entity.pdbx_description
1 polymer ?
#
loop_
_entity_poly.entity_id
_entity_poly.type
_entity_poly.pdbx_seq_one_letter_code
_entity_poly.pdbx_strand_id
1 'polypeptide(L)'
;MKPFTTFATVLGLAGLVQAHMEMTYPPPFKSKKNPYANGDIDYSMTSPLSPSGANFPCKGYNSLFGTAAGASTATWTAGKSYNIEIQGGADHAGGSCQASLSFDRGSTWIAIQSWIGNCPIAPLSTFKFTLPIDTPAGNALFAWTWFNKIGNREMYMNCATITVKARSGTPKTPMSKRPAMFVANVGNGCGTREGVDLMFPNPGPDVSLGSSNTGPPVGQCPAGSGVAVPPKQTSTTKAPTKTTKAPGGVFITVPTPSTTKKTTLKSTTRTTTTIIPPAPTKPARGLITPGTPCTPEGYWNCVKSGTAFQRCASGVWSVSMAVAPGTRCVPGQNENEFETSDFDSTTLSSSSTSLNTSIYQHAFENGRRYHQYRHGTYPIPNDDAEQNRDDMKHAMMLELTNGNLFFSPISSNPQKIIDLATGTGIWAIDIADKFPSASVVGVDLSPIQPSWVPPNLKFLVDDIEDEWMHGDDFDFVHMRCISPWLKDEVKLLRQAHDHMKPGAWIEIQELDARANCDDDSLPKDAPLVKFFDTATTAVASFGMKFRAGENLREPLEKAGFVNVSCKVLKVPIGTWAKDKKLRLIGLYLKTAVSDMFGAMAAKPLRKVMEPEEIEVFLMDARKDLNNINYHAYENYYFWMGQKSE
;
A
#
# COMPACT_ATOMS: atom_id res chain seq x y z
N MET A 1 7.76 -40.78 -33.71
CA MET A 1 8.63 -40.63 -32.51
C MET A 1 8.56 -39.18 -32.09
N LYS A 2 8.08 -38.90 -30.88
CA LYS A 2 7.98 -37.54 -30.31
C LYS A 2 9.36 -37.12 -29.78
N PRO A 3 9.83 -35.88 -29.96
CA PRO A 3 10.83 -35.30 -29.10
C PRO A 3 10.19 -34.53 -27.94
N PHE A 4 10.96 -34.42 -26.87
CA PHE A 4 10.59 -34.08 -25.51
C PHE A 4 10.25 -32.60 -25.31
N THR A 5 9.18 -32.35 -24.56
CA THR A 5 8.84 -31.04 -23.97
C THR A 5 9.57 -30.89 -22.65
N THR A 6 10.54 -29.98 -22.59
CA THR A 6 11.15 -29.54 -21.33
C THR A 6 10.25 -28.45 -20.74
N PHE A 7 9.48 -28.78 -19.71
CA PHE A 7 8.77 -27.81 -18.89
C PHE A 7 9.81 -27.06 -18.05
N ALA A 8 10.10 -25.81 -18.41
CA ALA A 8 10.80 -24.88 -17.53
C ALA A 8 9.77 -24.26 -16.59
N THR A 9 9.83 -24.65 -15.33
CA THR A 9 9.06 -24.08 -14.23
C THR A 9 9.52 -22.64 -13.98
N VAL A 10 8.76 -21.64 -14.45
CA VAL A 10 8.94 -20.25 -14.02
C VAL A 10 8.10 -20.06 -12.76
N LEU A 11 8.76 -20.21 -11.61
CA LEU A 11 8.23 -19.95 -10.29
C LEU A 11 9.14 -18.87 -9.68
N GLY A 12 8.58 -17.69 -9.45
CA GLY A 12 9.23 -16.62 -8.68
C GLY A 12 9.42 -15.32 -9.44
N LEU A 13 8.47 -14.40 -9.24
CA LEU A 13 8.67 -12.97 -8.92
C LEU A 13 7.31 -12.25 -9.00
N ALA A 14 6.45 -12.51 -8.01
CA ALA A 14 5.29 -11.65 -7.71
C ALA A 14 5.68 -10.77 -6.51
N GLY A 15 6.51 -9.77 -6.78
CA GLY A 15 6.99 -8.80 -5.80
C GLY A 15 6.03 -7.61 -5.67
N LEU A 16 5.26 -7.60 -4.58
CA LEU A 16 4.82 -6.43 -3.81
C LEU A 16 4.07 -5.28 -4.53
N VAL A 17 2.83 -5.54 -4.96
CA VAL A 17 1.78 -4.50 -4.96
C VAL A 17 1.51 -4.18 -3.49
N GLN A 18 1.84 -2.97 -3.04
CA GLN A 18 1.62 -2.55 -1.65
C GLN A 18 0.15 -2.16 -1.46
N ALA A 19 -0.70 -3.16 -1.60
CA ALA A 19 -2.10 -3.09 -1.29
C ALA A 19 -2.32 -2.88 0.22
N HIS A 20 -3.58 -2.69 0.59
CA HIS A 20 -4.13 -2.62 1.93
C HIS A 20 -3.56 -3.66 2.93
N MET A 21 -4.04 -3.67 4.16
CA MET A 21 -3.36 -4.40 5.24
C MET A 21 -3.74 -5.89 5.24
N GLU A 22 -2.76 -6.79 5.32
CA GLU A 22 -2.96 -8.23 5.54
C GLU A 22 -2.31 -8.71 6.84
N MET A 23 -2.92 -9.70 7.49
CA MET A 23 -2.27 -10.45 8.56
C MET A 23 -1.11 -11.28 7.98
N THR A 24 0.06 -11.18 8.61
CA THR A 24 1.27 -11.90 8.23
C THR A 24 1.61 -13.00 9.22
N TYR A 25 1.19 -12.81 10.48
CA TYR A 25 1.27 -13.85 11.51
C TYR A 25 0.00 -13.84 12.39
N PRO A 26 -0.65 -15.00 12.62
CA PRO A 26 -0.44 -16.25 11.89
C PRO A 26 -0.79 -16.06 10.39
N PRO A 27 -0.05 -16.65 9.43
CA PRO A 27 -0.37 -16.50 8.02
C PRO A 27 -1.79 -16.97 7.68
N PRO A 28 -2.64 -16.14 7.05
CA PRO A 28 -4.01 -16.48 6.73
C PRO A 28 -4.11 -17.42 5.52
N PHE A 29 -5.28 -18.03 5.30
CA PHE A 29 -5.54 -18.86 4.14
C PHE A 29 -5.23 -18.13 2.83
N LYS A 30 -4.67 -18.85 1.86
CA LYS A 30 -4.29 -18.35 0.53
C LYS A 30 -3.33 -17.15 0.50
N SER A 31 -2.81 -16.67 1.64
CA SER A 31 -1.73 -15.68 1.62
C SER A 31 -0.45 -16.31 1.08
N LYS A 32 0.35 -15.51 0.37
CA LYS A 32 1.70 -15.87 -0.06
C LYS A 32 2.63 -16.27 1.09
N LYS A 33 2.30 -15.86 2.32
CA LYS A 33 3.05 -16.18 3.54
C LYS A 33 2.62 -17.51 4.16
N ASN A 34 1.55 -18.11 3.68
CA ASN A 34 1.02 -19.37 4.21
C ASN A 34 1.67 -20.56 3.48
N PRO A 35 2.44 -21.40 4.19
CA PRO A 35 3.13 -22.53 3.57
C PRO A 35 2.18 -23.61 3.03
N TYR A 36 0.91 -23.61 3.44
CA TYR A 36 -0.09 -24.59 2.99
C TYR A 36 -0.93 -24.10 1.80
N ALA A 37 -0.71 -22.88 1.32
CA ALA A 37 -1.39 -22.36 0.14
C ALA A 37 -1.01 -23.12 -1.15
N ASN A 38 0.15 -23.80 -1.19
CA ASN A 38 0.59 -24.69 -2.27
C ASN A 38 0.43 -24.10 -3.69
N GLY A 39 0.66 -22.78 -3.85
CA GLY A 39 0.54 -22.07 -5.13
C GLY A 39 -0.86 -21.54 -5.46
N ASP A 40 -1.91 -21.93 -4.72
CA ASP A 40 -3.25 -21.32 -4.78
C ASP A 40 -3.27 -20.05 -3.91
N ILE A 41 -2.55 -19.03 -4.39
CA ILE A 41 -2.35 -17.75 -3.72
C ILE A 41 -3.44 -16.77 -4.15
N ASP A 42 -4.09 -16.14 -3.16
CA ASP A 42 -4.94 -14.97 -3.38
C ASP A 42 -4.09 -13.70 -3.26
N TYR A 43 -3.75 -13.09 -4.39
CA TYR A 43 -2.98 -11.85 -4.41
C TYR A 43 -3.77 -10.63 -3.92
N SER A 44 -5.08 -10.78 -3.70
CA SER A 44 -5.96 -9.76 -3.11
C SER A 44 -6.17 -9.93 -1.60
N MET A 45 -5.33 -10.70 -0.89
CA MET A 45 -5.50 -10.97 0.55
C MET A 45 -5.55 -9.72 1.44
N THR A 46 -4.86 -8.68 0.99
CA THR A 46 -4.84 -7.32 1.53
C THR A 46 -6.16 -6.57 1.36
N SER A 47 -6.96 -6.92 0.35
CA SER A 47 -8.20 -6.22 -0.02
C SER A 47 -9.35 -6.50 0.97
N PRO A 48 -10.34 -5.60 1.08
CA PRO A 48 -11.51 -5.80 1.94
C PRO A 48 -12.37 -6.98 1.47
N LEU A 49 -13.36 -7.33 2.30
CA LEU A 49 -14.48 -8.18 1.88
C LEU A 49 -15.37 -7.44 0.87
N SER A 50 -16.16 -8.20 0.11
CA SER A 50 -17.16 -7.63 -0.79
C SER A 50 -18.19 -6.84 0.02
N PRO A 51 -18.58 -5.62 -0.43
CA PRO A 51 -19.63 -4.84 0.22
C PRO A 51 -20.98 -5.57 0.30
N SER A 52 -21.21 -6.57 -0.55
CA SER A 52 -22.40 -7.43 -0.53
C SER A 52 -22.37 -8.51 0.57
N GLY A 53 -21.20 -8.76 1.17
CA GLY A 53 -20.98 -9.88 2.08
C GLY A 53 -20.85 -11.24 1.39
N ALA A 54 -20.84 -11.32 0.05
CA ALA A 54 -20.80 -12.59 -0.69
C ALA A 54 -19.59 -13.48 -0.37
N ASN A 55 -18.48 -12.89 0.09
CA ASN A 55 -17.28 -13.60 0.49
C ASN A 55 -17.03 -13.54 2.01
N PHE A 56 -18.01 -13.14 2.81
CA PHE A 56 -17.94 -13.27 4.26
C PHE A 56 -18.42 -14.68 4.69
N PRO A 57 -17.73 -15.34 5.65
CA PRO A 57 -16.51 -14.93 6.36
C PRO A 57 -15.22 -15.34 5.61
N CYS A 58 -14.08 -14.78 6.04
CA CYS A 58 -12.75 -15.23 5.61
C CYS A 58 -12.49 -15.23 4.10
N LYS A 59 -13.10 -14.32 3.33
CA LYS A 59 -13.09 -14.32 1.85
C LYS A 59 -13.65 -15.62 1.23
N GLY A 60 -14.46 -16.39 1.96
CA GLY A 60 -14.97 -17.71 1.58
C GLY A 60 -14.00 -18.86 1.86
N TYR A 61 -12.80 -18.57 2.38
CA TYR A 61 -11.75 -19.56 2.62
C TYR A 61 -11.90 -20.30 3.95
N ASN A 62 -12.89 -19.99 4.76
CA ASN A 62 -13.27 -20.81 5.91
C ASN A 62 -13.64 -22.25 5.51
N SER A 63 -14.03 -22.46 4.26
CA SER A 63 -14.21 -23.79 3.64
C SER A 63 -12.96 -24.68 3.68
N LEU A 64 -11.76 -24.09 3.79
CA LEU A 64 -10.50 -24.82 3.89
C LEU A 64 -10.24 -25.38 5.31
N PHE A 65 -11.00 -24.96 6.32
CA PHE A 65 -10.78 -25.39 7.70
C PHE A 65 -10.99 -26.90 7.88
N GLY A 66 -9.94 -27.57 8.38
CA GLY A 66 -9.92 -29.02 8.55
C GLY A 66 -9.48 -29.80 7.31
N THR A 67 -9.07 -29.11 6.24
CA THR A 67 -8.42 -29.71 5.07
C THR A 67 -6.89 -29.56 5.17
N ALA A 68 -6.15 -30.26 4.30
CA ALA A 68 -4.69 -30.10 4.21
C ALA A 68 -4.27 -28.68 3.77
N ALA A 69 -5.03 -28.05 2.87
CA ALA A 69 -4.77 -26.68 2.40
C ALA A 69 -5.08 -25.62 3.48
N GLY A 70 -5.91 -25.96 4.47
CA GLY A 70 -6.19 -25.12 5.64
C GLY A 70 -5.51 -25.62 6.92
N ALA A 71 -4.36 -26.27 6.80
CA ALA A 71 -3.62 -26.76 7.96
C ALA A 71 -3.17 -25.61 8.90
N SER A 72 -2.89 -25.98 10.14
CA SER A 72 -2.57 -25.04 11.21
C SER A 72 -1.23 -24.33 10.97
N THR A 73 -1.24 -23.00 10.98
CA THR A 73 -0.05 -22.16 10.78
C THR A 73 0.57 -21.67 12.09
N ALA A 74 -0.09 -21.87 13.23
CA ALA A 74 0.47 -21.56 14.53
C ALA A 74 -0.05 -22.50 15.62
N THR A 75 0.77 -22.76 16.64
CA THR A 75 0.37 -23.52 17.83
C THR A 75 0.45 -22.63 19.06
N TRP A 76 -0.67 -22.45 19.74
CA TRP A 76 -0.80 -21.60 20.92
C TRP A 76 -1.30 -22.41 22.12
N THR A 77 -0.99 -21.95 23.32
CA THR A 77 -1.38 -22.56 24.59
C THR A 77 -2.35 -21.62 25.28
N ALA A 78 -3.48 -22.15 25.73
CA ALA A 78 -4.49 -21.38 26.45
C ALA A 78 -3.89 -20.63 27.66
N GLY A 79 -4.29 -19.37 27.85
CA GLY A 79 -3.82 -18.50 28.93
C GLY A 79 -2.42 -17.90 28.73
N LYS A 80 -1.85 -17.97 27.53
CA LYS A 80 -0.59 -17.30 27.17
C LYS A 80 -0.85 -16.11 26.24
N SER A 81 0.08 -15.16 26.22
CA SER A 81 0.02 -14.03 25.31
C SER A 81 0.75 -14.31 24.00
N TYR A 82 0.18 -13.82 22.92
CA TYR A 82 0.68 -13.95 21.56
C TYR A 82 0.58 -12.61 20.85
N ASN A 83 1.26 -12.52 19.71
CA ASN A 83 1.14 -11.38 18.82
C ASN A 83 0.44 -11.82 17.54
N ILE A 84 -0.31 -10.89 16.95
CA ILE A 84 -0.57 -10.88 15.52
C ILE A 84 0.34 -9.86 14.87
N GLU A 85 0.77 -10.14 13.65
CA GLU A 85 1.50 -9.20 12.81
C GLU A 85 0.66 -8.89 11.59
N ILE A 86 0.61 -7.61 11.24
CA ILE A 86 -0.18 -7.08 10.13
C ILE A 86 0.74 -6.18 9.32
N GLN A 87 0.84 -6.42 8.01
CA GLN A 87 1.69 -5.66 7.11
C GLN A 87 0.86 -5.19 5.90
N GLY A 88 1.24 -4.05 5.33
CA GLY A 88 0.63 -3.53 4.11
C GLY A 88 1.04 -2.08 3.87
N GLY A 89 0.42 -1.47 2.86
CA GLY A 89 0.71 -0.10 2.43
C GLY A 89 -0.32 0.93 2.87
N ALA A 90 -1.60 0.61 2.69
CA ALA A 90 -2.71 1.51 2.95
C ALA A 90 -3.39 1.16 4.28
N ASP A 91 -2.94 1.81 5.36
CA ASP A 91 -3.46 1.63 6.71
C ASP A 91 -4.65 2.53 7.05
N HIS A 92 -5.07 3.40 6.13
CA HIS A 92 -6.20 4.33 6.30
C HIS A 92 -6.17 5.10 7.63
N ALA A 93 -4.99 5.60 8.02
CA ALA A 93 -4.77 6.30 9.28
C ALA A 93 -5.21 5.48 10.50
N GLY A 94 -5.14 4.16 10.39
CA GLY A 94 -5.60 3.19 11.37
C GLY A 94 -7.08 2.86 11.26
N GLY A 95 -7.72 2.80 12.41
CA GLY A 95 -9.04 2.21 12.56
C GLY A 95 -9.09 1.31 13.78
N SER A 96 -10.10 0.45 13.81
CA SER A 96 -10.32 -0.46 14.93
C SER A 96 -10.42 -1.91 14.45
N CYS A 97 -9.86 -2.82 15.23
CA CYS A 97 -9.78 -4.24 14.90
C CYS A 97 -10.27 -5.14 16.02
N GLN A 98 -10.64 -6.37 15.67
CA GLN A 98 -10.81 -7.46 16.64
C GLN A 98 -10.01 -8.70 16.24
N ALA A 99 -9.50 -9.38 17.27
CA ALA A 99 -9.10 -10.78 17.17
C ALA A 99 -10.24 -11.66 17.68
N SER A 100 -10.60 -12.67 16.88
CA SER A 100 -11.77 -13.52 17.14
C SER A 100 -11.46 -15.00 16.89
N LEU A 101 -12.19 -15.88 17.58
CA LEU A 101 -12.10 -17.33 17.43
C LEU A 101 -13.41 -17.93 16.94
N SER A 102 -13.31 -18.98 16.11
CA SER A 102 -14.42 -19.84 15.73
C SER A 102 -14.03 -21.32 15.85
N PHE A 103 -14.96 -22.14 16.31
CA PHE A 103 -14.80 -23.59 16.47
C PHE A 103 -15.75 -24.39 15.57
N ASP A 104 -16.56 -23.70 14.78
CA ASP A 104 -17.67 -24.25 13.98
C ASP A 104 -17.59 -23.80 12.51
N ARG A 105 -16.35 -23.77 11.97
CA ARG A 105 -16.05 -23.38 10.57
C ARG A 105 -16.49 -21.96 10.20
N GLY A 106 -16.50 -21.06 11.17
CA GLY A 106 -16.83 -19.65 10.95
C GLY A 106 -18.32 -19.35 11.00
N SER A 107 -19.15 -20.29 11.47
CA SER A 107 -20.59 -20.07 11.65
C SER A 107 -20.87 -19.12 12.82
N THR A 108 -20.09 -19.26 13.90
CA THR A 108 -20.08 -18.33 15.03
C THR A 108 -18.66 -17.87 15.36
N TRP A 109 -18.55 -16.65 15.87
CA TRP A 109 -17.28 -16.00 16.20
C TRP A 109 -17.34 -15.37 17.57
N ILE A 110 -16.29 -15.57 18.37
CA ILE A 110 -16.14 -15.01 19.72
C ILE A 110 -14.99 -14.01 19.69
N ALA A 111 -15.26 -12.74 19.98
CA ALA A 111 -14.23 -11.72 20.09
C ALA A 111 -13.43 -11.89 21.38
N ILE A 112 -12.11 -12.02 21.25
CA ILE A 112 -11.20 -12.25 22.39
C ILE A 112 -10.35 -11.02 22.74
N GLN A 113 -10.15 -10.10 21.80
CA GLN A 113 -9.43 -8.84 22.00
C GLN A 113 -9.94 -7.80 21.01
N SER A 114 -10.14 -6.56 21.48
CA SER A 114 -10.44 -5.40 20.62
C SER A 114 -9.34 -4.35 20.73
N TRP A 115 -8.93 -3.79 19.60
CA TRP A 115 -8.05 -2.62 19.52
C TRP A 115 -8.84 -1.47 18.88
N ILE A 116 -9.01 -0.38 19.62
CA ILE A 116 -9.82 0.77 19.21
C ILE A 116 -8.87 1.92 18.88
N GLY A 117 -8.62 2.15 17.60
CA GLY A 117 -7.61 3.08 17.12
C GLY A 117 -6.25 2.43 16.87
N ASN A 118 -5.49 3.06 15.96
CA ASN A 118 -4.12 2.66 15.57
C ASN A 118 -4.00 1.18 15.17
N CYS A 119 -5.09 0.58 14.70
CA CYS A 119 -5.08 -0.78 14.22
C CYS A 119 -5.59 -0.85 12.78
N PRO A 120 -4.75 -1.32 11.84
CA PRO A 120 -3.28 -1.39 11.90
C PRO A 120 -2.63 -0.05 11.51
N ILE A 121 -1.32 0.10 11.73
CA ILE A 121 -0.51 1.19 11.19
C ILE A 121 0.57 0.60 10.27
N ALA A 122 0.75 1.19 9.09
CA ALA A 122 1.76 0.77 8.12
C ALA A 122 3.19 1.14 8.58
N PRO A 123 4.24 0.49 8.05
CA PRO A 123 4.20 -0.64 7.11
C PRO A 123 3.95 -1.99 7.81
N LEU A 124 4.23 -2.09 9.11
CA LEU A 124 4.08 -3.28 9.92
C LEU A 124 3.58 -2.90 11.31
N SER A 125 2.55 -3.57 11.78
CA SER A 125 2.06 -3.47 13.14
C SER A 125 2.02 -4.82 13.83
N THR A 126 2.41 -4.82 15.10
CA THR A 126 2.35 -5.99 15.97
C THR A 126 1.37 -5.74 17.12
N PHE A 127 0.34 -6.56 17.23
CA PHE A 127 -0.67 -6.43 18.27
C PHE A 127 -0.66 -7.61 19.22
N LYS A 128 -0.43 -7.33 20.50
CA LYS A 128 -0.42 -8.33 21.56
C LYS A 128 -1.83 -8.60 22.08
N PHE A 129 -2.14 -9.87 22.30
CA PHE A 129 -3.37 -10.31 22.97
C PHE A 129 -3.08 -11.53 23.86
N THR A 130 -4.04 -11.91 24.70
CA THR A 130 -3.95 -13.13 25.52
C THR A 130 -5.03 -14.11 25.10
N LEU A 131 -4.62 -15.34 24.75
CA LEU A 131 -5.56 -16.41 24.45
C LEU A 131 -6.28 -16.80 25.74
N PRO A 132 -7.64 -16.80 25.80
CA PRO A 132 -8.37 -17.15 27.02
C PRO A 132 -7.96 -18.52 27.57
N ILE A 133 -7.86 -18.65 28.90
CA ILE A 133 -7.38 -19.88 29.56
C ILE A 133 -8.33 -21.07 29.35
N ASP A 134 -9.61 -20.80 29.14
CA ASP A 134 -10.66 -21.76 28.85
C ASP A 134 -10.89 -22.00 27.34
N THR A 135 -9.95 -21.58 26.49
CA THR A 135 -9.99 -21.91 25.05
C THR A 135 -9.88 -23.42 24.86
N PRO A 136 -10.84 -24.08 24.17
CA PRO A 136 -10.80 -25.52 23.92
C PRO A 136 -9.52 -25.99 23.23
N ALA A 137 -9.04 -27.17 23.57
CA ALA A 137 -7.95 -27.82 22.83
C ALA A 137 -8.42 -28.24 21.42
N GLY A 138 -7.47 -28.25 20.47
CA GLY A 138 -7.72 -28.65 19.09
C GLY A 138 -7.55 -27.48 18.11
N ASN A 139 -7.99 -27.68 16.88
CA ASN A 139 -7.91 -26.64 15.86
C ASN A 139 -9.03 -25.61 16.04
N ALA A 140 -8.70 -24.34 15.87
CA ALA A 140 -9.64 -23.23 15.86
C ALA A 140 -9.35 -22.32 14.67
N LEU A 141 -10.38 -21.67 14.14
CA LEU A 141 -10.22 -20.54 13.23
C LEU A 141 -9.91 -19.30 14.05
N PHE A 142 -8.81 -18.64 13.71
CA PHE A 142 -8.45 -17.34 14.22
C PHE A 142 -8.69 -16.29 13.14
N ALA A 143 -9.37 -15.21 13.47
CA ALA A 143 -9.62 -14.09 12.56
C ALA A 143 -9.07 -12.78 13.11
N TRP A 144 -8.44 -12.02 12.22
CA TRP A 144 -8.27 -10.59 12.36
C TRP A 144 -9.34 -9.90 11.52
N THR A 145 -10.07 -8.96 12.11
CA THR A 145 -11.01 -8.08 11.42
C THR A 145 -10.64 -6.64 11.63
N TRP A 146 -10.87 -5.80 10.63
CA TRP A 146 -10.52 -4.39 10.69
C TRP A 146 -11.54 -3.50 9.96
N PHE A 147 -11.81 -2.35 10.58
CA PHE A 147 -12.63 -1.27 10.06
C PHE A 147 -11.78 0.00 10.03
N ASN A 148 -11.49 0.47 8.83
CA ASN A 148 -10.63 1.62 8.55
C ASN A 148 -11.22 2.94 9.05
N LYS A 149 -10.35 3.88 9.42
CA LYS A 149 -10.78 5.20 9.93
C LYS A 149 -11.21 6.15 8.81
N ILE A 150 -10.40 6.29 7.76
CA ILE A 150 -10.67 7.11 6.57
C ILE A 150 -10.86 6.24 5.33
N GLY A 151 -11.49 6.74 4.27
CA GLY A 151 -11.72 5.98 3.04
C GLY A 151 -13.03 5.20 3.01
N ASN A 152 -13.17 4.27 2.07
CA ASN A 152 -14.39 3.48 1.87
C ASN A 152 -14.80 2.74 3.15
N ARG A 153 -16.10 2.65 3.45
CA ARG A 153 -16.59 1.92 4.62
C ARG A 153 -16.57 0.44 4.30
N GLU A 154 -15.52 -0.23 4.76
CA GLU A 154 -15.21 -1.61 4.41
C GLU A 154 -14.99 -2.46 5.66
N MET A 155 -15.02 -3.78 5.49
CA MET A 155 -14.62 -4.74 6.50
C MET A 155 -13.52 -5.61 5.94
N TYR A 156 -12.37 -5.60 6.58
CA TYR A 156 -11.26 -6.50 6.29
C TYR A 156 -11.40 -7.72 7.20
N MET A 157 -11.11 -8.90 6.65
CA MET A 157 -11.11 -10.14 7.43
C MET A 157 -10.08 -11.11 6.86
N ASN A 158 -9.09 -11.46 7.68
CA ASN A 158 -8.13 -12.51 7.36
C ASN A 158 -8.24 -13.63 8.40
N CYS A 159 -8.22 -14.88 7.94
CA CYS A 159 -8.41 -16.03 8.81
C CYS A 159 -7.29 -17.06 8.64
N ALA A 160 -6.86 -17.64 9.75
CA ALA A 160 -5.88 -18.72 9.80
C ALA A 160 -6.38 -19.86 10.70
N THR A 161 -5.91 -21.08 10.45
CA THR A 161 -6.06 -22.18 11.41
C THR A 161 -4.95 -22.09 12.44
N ILE A 162 -5.32 -22.18 13.72
CA ILE A 162 -4.39 -22.36 14.83
C ILE A 162 -4.67 -23.67 15.55
N THR A 163 -3.65 -24.24 16.19
CA THR A 163 -3.79 -25.39 17.09
C THR A 163 -3.65 -24.93 18.53
N VAL A 164 -4.67 -25.17 19.34
CA VAL A 164 -4.72 -24.79 20.74
C VAL A 164 -4.34 -25.99 21.62
N LYS A 165 -3.34 -25.77 22.48
CA LYS A 165 -3.01 -26.64 23.62
C LYS A 165 -3.78 -26.16 24.85
N ALA A 166 -4.65 -27.02 25.38
CA ALA A 166 -5.39 -26.71 26.60
C ALA A 166 -4.46 -26.51 27.80
N ARG A 167 -4.94 -25.71 28.76
CA ARG A 167 -4.32 -25.54 30.07
C ARG A 167 -5.42 -25.43 31.11
N SER A 168 -5.25 -26.09 32.25
CA SER A 168 -6.18 -25.96 33.37
C SER A 168 -6.01 -24.59 34.04
N GLY A 169 -7.12 -23.88 34.23
CA GLY A 169 -7.17 -22.64 34.98
C GLY A 169 -8.56 -21.99 34.90
N THR A 170 -8.87 -21.13 35.87
CA THR A 170 -10.15 -20.43 35.92
C THR A 170 -10.07 -19.13 35.10
N PRO A 171 -10.91 -18.92 34.08
CA PRO A 171 -10.92 -17.70 33.30
C PRO A 171 -11.44 -16.52 34.13
N LYS A 172 -10.81 -15.35 33.97
CA LYS A 172 -11.32 -14.08 34.53
C LYS A 172 -12.69 -13.75 33.92
N THR A 173 -12.83 -13.96 32.61
CA THR A 173 -14.09 -13.86 31.87
C THR A 173 -14.21 -15.11 31.00
N PRO A 174 -15.20 -15.99 31.26
CA PRO A 174 -15.41 -17.20 30.46
C PRO A 174 -15.67 -16.87 28.98
N MET A 175 -15.21 -17.74 28.08
CA MET A 175 -15.47 -17.67 26.64
C MET A 175 -16.96 -17.54 26.32
N SER A 176 -17.83 -18.22 27.07
CA SER A 176 -19.30 -18.15 26.93
C SER A 176 -19.92 -16.79 27.28
N LYS A 177 -19.17 -15.91 27.96
CA LYS A 177 -19.62 -14.55 28.30
C LYS A 177 -18.96 -13.47 27.42
N ARG A 178 -18.11 -13.86 26.48
CA ARG A 178 -17.47 -12.92 25.54
C ARG A 178 -18.44 -12.60 24.40
N PRO A 179 -18.36 -11.38 23.83
CA PRO A 179 -19.28 -10.97 22.78
C PRO A 179 -18.98 -11.68 21.47
N ALA A 180 -19.99 -11.69 20.59
CA ALA A 180 -19.78 -12.03 19.20
C ALA A 180 -18.84 -11.02 18.52
N MET A 181 -18.11 -11.47 17.51
CA MET A 181 -17.34 -10.58 16.63
C MET A 181 -18.26 -9.57 15.95
N PHE A 182 -17.84 -8.32 15.88
CA PHE A 182 -18.59 -7.27 15.21
C PHE A 182 -18.49 -7.41 13.68
N VAL A 183 -19.62 -7.23 13.00
CA VAL A 183 -19.73 -7.37 11.54
C VAL A 183 -20.52 -6.17 10.99
N ALA A 184 -19.92 -5.45 10.06
CA ALA A 184 -20.51 -4.29 9.39
C ALA A 184 -19.95 -4.18 7.98
N ASN A 185 -20.52 -3.30 7.14
CA ASN A 185 -20.05 -3.00 5.79
C ASN A 185 -20.04 -4.21 4.82
N VAL A 186 -20.89 -5.21 5.09
CA VAL A 186 -21.01 -6.45 4.29
C VAL A 186 -22.46 -6.71 3.88
N GLY A 187 -23.22 -5.66 3.58
CA GLY A 187 -24.60 -5.78 3.10
C GLY A 187 -25.61 -6.21 4.17
N ASN A 188 -25.24 -6.18 5.45
CA ASN A 188 -26.08 -6.61 6.58
C ASN A 188 -26.90 -5.49 7.23
N GLY A 189 -26.95 -4.30 6.61
CA GLY A 189 -27.65 -3.13 7.17
C GLY A 189 -26.92 -2.43 8.33
N CYS A 190 -25.74 -2.92 8.75
CA CYS A 190 -24.88 -2.30 9.74
C CYS A 190 -23.63 -1.72 9.05
N GLY A 191 -23.23 -0.52 9.44
CA GLY A 191 -22.12 0.22 8.83
C GLY A 191 -21.25 0.96 9.83
N THR A 192 -20.15 1.51 9.33
CA THR A 192 -19.23 2.37 10.11
C THR A 192 -19.23 3.80 9.58
N ARG A 193 -18.73 4.75 10.38
CA ARG A 193 -18.60 6.16 9.98
C ARG A 193 -17.17 6.45 9.55
N GLU A 194 -17.02 7.33 8.58
CA GLU A 194 -15.72 7.84 8.16
C GLU A 194 -15.21 8.90 9.15
N GLY A 195 -13.89 9.03 9.25
CA GLY A 195 -13.19 10.07 10.03
C GLY A 195 -13.07 9.78 11.52
N VAL A 196 -13.62 8.65 12.00
CA VAL A 196 -13.60 8.23 13.40
C VAL A 196 -13.20 6.77 13.51
N ASP A 197 -12.51 6.42 14.59
CA ASP A 197 -12.21 5.03 14.92
C ASP A 197 -13.49 4.35 15.45
N LEU A 198 -13.82 3.17 14.94
CA LEU A 198 -15.03 2.46 15.35
C LEU A 198 -14.96 2.06 16.84
N MET A 199 -15.85 2.64 17.64
CA MET A 199 -16.16 2.14 18.97
C MET A 199 -17.11 0.95 18.82
N PHE A 200 -16.58 -0.27 18.99
CA PHE A 200 -17.41 -1.47 18.97
C PHE A 200 -18.51 -1.36 20.05
N PRO A 201 -19.77 -1.67 19.74
CA PRO A 201 -20.84 -1.68 20.74
C PRO A 201 -20.54 -2.61 21.93
N ASN A 202 -19.84 -3.72 21.65
CA ASN A 202 -19.43 -4.70 22.65
C ASN A 202 -17.99 -5.13 22.38
N PRO A 203 -16.99 -4.37 22.86
CA PRO A 203 -15.58 -4.65 22.59
C PRO A 203 -15.04 -5.84 23.40
N GLY A 204 -15.82 -6.35 24.36
CA GLY A 204 -15.43 -7.45 25.24
C GLY A 204 -14.61 -6.99 26.44
N PRO A 205 -14.12 -7.94 27.27
CA PRO A 205 -13.42 -7.62 28.51
C PRO A 205 -11.95 -7.21 28.31
N ASP A 206 -11.37 -7.49 27.14
CA ASP A 206 -9.97 -7.21 26.81
C ASP A 206 -9.90 -6.20 25.67
N VAL A 207 -9.61 -4.95 26.00
CA VAL A 207 -9.67 -3.81 25.09
C VAL A 207 -8.41 -2.96 25.23
N SER A 208 -7.83 -2.58 24.09
CA SER A 208 -6.76 -1.58 24.01
C SER A 208 -7.30 -0.33 23.33
N LEU A 209 -7.30 0.79 24.03
CA LEU A 209 -7.76 2.08 23.51
C LEU A 209 -6.55 2.90 23.04
N GLY A 210 -6.42 3.05 21.73
CA GLY A 210 -5.40 3.85 21.06
C GLY A 210 -5.92 5.14 20.42
N SER A 211 -7.24 5.35 20.37
CA SER A 211 -7.87 6.53 19.78
C SER A 211 -8.57 7.42 20.81
N SER A 212 -8.44 8.73 20.61
CA SER A 212 -9.23 9.77 21.28
C SER A 212 -10.44 10.25 20.47
N ASN A 213 -10.54 9.86 19.20
CA ASN A 213 -11.63 10.23 18.29
C ASN A 213 -12.36 8.98 17.80
N THR A 214 -13.37 8.57 18.57
CA THR A 214 -14.14 7.35 18.32
C THR A 214 -15.60 7.65 18.03
N GLY A 215 -16.25 6.79 17.25
CA GLY A 215 -17.67 6.91 16.93
C GLY A 215 -18.39 5.57 16.96
N PRO A 216 -19.71 5.57 17.26
CA PRO A 216 -20.51 4.35 17.22
C PRO A 216 -20.72 3.91 15.76
N PRO A 217 -21.09 2.64 15.54
CA PRO A 217 -21.53 2.21 14.22
C PRO A 217 -22.88 2.87 13.85
N VAL A 218 -23.25 2.74 12.58
CA VAL A 218 -24.48 3.31 12.00
C VAL A 218 -25.33 2.23 11.35
N GLY A 219 -26.63 2.49 11.22
CA GLY A 219 -27.58 1.53 10.67
C GLY A 219 -28.12 0.53 11.70
N GLN A 220 -28.61 -0.60 11.21
CA GLN A 220 -29.24 -1.65 12.01
C GLN A 220 -28.18 -2.63 12.54
N CYS A 221 -27.35 -2.15 13.45
CA CYS A 221 -26.32 -2.97 14.07
C CYS A 221 -26.88 -3.77 15.26
N PRO A 222 -26.50 -5.05 15.44
CA PRO A 222 -26.90 -5.83 16.60
C PRO A 222 -26.52 -5.10 17.89
N ALA A 223 -27.53 -4.70 18.67
CA ALA A 223 -27.34 -4.16 20.01
C ALA A 223 -26.95 -5.32 20.93
N GLY A 224 -25.66 -5.60 21.10
CA GLY A 224 -25.25 -6.53 22.14
C GLY A 224 -25.42 -5.89 23.53
N SER A 225 -25.86 -6.69 24.48
CA SER A 225 -26.11 -6.34 25.88
C SER A 225 -24.91 -5.62 26.50
N GLY A 226 -25.11 -4.36 26.89
CA GLY A 226 -24.05 -3.37 27.00
C GLY A 226 -23.12 -3.44 28.23
N VAL A 227 -22.07 -2.60 28.15
CA VAL A 227 -21.37 -2.01 29.28
C VAL A 227 -21.15 -0.53 28.99
N ALA A 228 -21.54 0.31 29.94
CA ALA A 228 -21.51 1.76 29.83
C ALA A 228 -20.09 2.33 29.68
N VAL A 229 -20.00 3.39 28.88
CA VAL A 229 -18.89 4.35 28.81
C VAL A 229 -18.58 4.87 30.23
N PRO A 230 -17.31 4.92 30.69
CA PRO A 230 -17.01 5.57 31.96
C PRO A 230 -17.39 7.06 31.89
N PRO A 231 -18.05 7.62 32.92
CA PRO A 231 -18.59 8.96 32.84
C PRO A 231 -17.47 10.00 32.73
N LYS A 232 -17.60 10.85 31.71
CA LYS A 232 -16.91 12.14 31.62
C LYS A 232 -17.29 12.93 32.88
N GLN A 233 -16.30 13.31 33.70
CA GLN A 233 -16.50 14.26 34.79
C GLN A 233 -16.89 15.61 34.19
N THR A 234 -18.19 15.88 34.04
CA THR A 234 -18.71 17.23 33.85
C THR A 234 -18.89 17.86 35.23
N SER A 235 -17.93 18.69 35.62
CA SER A 235 -18.07 19.65 36.70
C SER A 235 -19.21 20.61 36.37
N THR A 236 -20.22 20.62 37.22
CA THR A 236 -21.36 21.55 37.20
C THR A 236 -20.89 22.99 37.37
N THR A 237 -21.20 23.88 36.42
CA THR A 237 -21.21 25.33 36.66
C THR A 237 -22.63 25.86 36.54
N LYS A 238 -23.22 26.13 37.70
CA LYS A 238 -24.38 27.02 37.87
C LYS A 238 -23.90 28.45 37.62
N ALA A 239 -24.68 29.23 36.86
CA ALA A 239 -24.45 30.66 36.66
C ALA A 239 -24.54 31.44 37.98
N PRO A 240 -23.77 32.53 38.14
CA PRO A 240 -24.08 33.55 39.13
C PRO A 240 -24.31 34.94 38.51
N THR A 241 -25.30 35.62 39.08
CA THR A 241 -25.60 37.04 38.93
C THR A 241 -24.54 37.91 39.63
N LYS A 242 -24.40 39.17 39.17
CA LYS A 242 -23.56 40.30 39.66
C LYS A 242 -23.53 40.42 41.21
N THR A 243 -22.47 40.88 41.92
CA THR A 243 -21.79 42.21 41.86
C THR A 243 -20.53 42.27 42.78
N THR A 244 -19.58 43.13 42.38
CA THR A 244 -18.68 44.04 43.17
C THR A 244 -17.41 43.59 43.94
N LYS A 245 -16.34 44.37 43.64
CA LYS A 245 -15.14 44.79 44.41
C LYS A 245 -13.85 43.95 44.36
N ALA A 246 -12.84 44.54 43.70
CA ALA A 246 -11.40 44.39 43.98
C ALA A 246 -11.03 45.21 45.25
N PRO A 247 -9.87 45.00 45.94
CA PRO A 247 -8.52 45.27 45.37
C PRO A 247 -7.32 44.41 45.89
N GLY A 248 -6.19 44.43 45.15
CA GLY A 248 -4.82 44.60 45.68
C GLY A 248 -3.86 43.40 45.89
N GLY A 249 -2.63 43.50 45.35
CA GLY A 249 -1.37 43.27 46.12
C GLY A 249 -0.48 42.02 45.91
N VAL A 250 0.45 42.05 44.94
CA VAL A 250 1.94 42.06 45.06
C VAL A 250 2.78 41.09 45.98
N PHE A 251 3.75 40.37 45.34
CA PHE A 251 5.13 39.84 45.69
C PHE A 251 5.52 38.71 46.70
N ILE A 252 6.42 37.82 46.20
CA ILE A 252 7.68 37.19 46.75
C ILE A 252 7.55 36.20 47.97
N THR A 253 8.04 34.94 48.00
CA THR A 253 9.45 34.46 48.07
C THR A 253 9.55 32.92 48.11
N VAL A 254 10.73 32.39 47.76
CA VAL A 254 11.25 30.99 47.95
C VAL A 254 11.79 30.82 49.39
N PRO A 255 11.74 29.62 50.03
CA PRO A 255 12.96 28.79 50.15
C PRO A 255 12.76 27.25 50.17
N THR A 256 13.66 26.54 49.49
CA THR A 256 14.19 25.17 49.76
C THR A 256 15.15 25.21 50.99
N PRO A 257 15.89 24.16 51.45
CA PRO A 257 15.99 22.73 51.08
C PRO A 257 16.16 21.73 52.27
N SER A 258 16.53 20.48 51.91
CA SER A 258 17.32 19.47 52.67
C SER A 258 16.50 18.31 53.29
N THR A 259 16.90 17.03 53.29
CA THR A 259 18.21 16.39 52.98
C THR A 259 18.07 14.84 52.95
N THR A 260 18.72 14.19 51.95
CA THR A 260 19.54 12.94 51.98
C THR A 260 19.00 11.62 52.61
N LYS A 261 19.38 10.39 52.21
CA LYS A 261 20.56 9.84 51.52
C LYS A 261 20.33 8.36 51.09
N LYS A 262 21.08 7.96 50.04
CA LYS A 262 21.76 6.68 49.69
C LYS A 262 21.59 5.47 50.66
N THR A 263 21.62 4.19 50.24
CA THR A 263 22.72 3.49 49.55
C THR A 263 22.35 2.03 49.18
N THR A 264 23.09 1.49 48.22
CA THR A 264 23.24 0.11 47.67
C THR A 264 23.52 -1.04 48.65
N LEU A 265 23.25 -2.31 48.26
CA LEU A 265 24.15 -3.51 48.32
C LEU A 265 23.44 -4.73 47.68
N LYS A 266 23.96 -5.36 46.61
CA LYS A 266 24.93 -6.48 46.48
C LYS A 266 24.34 -7.91 46.44
N SER A 267 24.40 -8.47 45.23
CA SER A 267 24.82 -9.82 44.78
C SER A 267 25.09 -10.94 45.79
N THR A 268 24.61 -12.14 45.46
CA THR A 268 25.40 -13.37 45.56
C THR A 268 25.05 -14.38 44.45
N THR A 269 26.11 -14.86 43.82
CA THR A 269 26.20 -15.82 42.71
C THR A 269 26.13 -17.28 43.20
N ARG A 270 25.68 -18.20 42.34
CA ARG A 270 26.33 -19.52 42.21
C ARG A 270 26.16 -20.10 40.80
N THR A 271 27.29 -20.55 40.27
CA THR A 271 27.58 -20.96 38.89
C THR A 271 27.49 -22.48 38.72
N THR A 272 27.16 -22.95 37.51
CA THR A 272 27.83 -24.12 36.91
C THR A 272 27.81 -24.00 35.38
N THR A 273 28.87 -24.52 34.76
CA THR A 273 29.52 -24.00 33.56
C THR A 273 29.24 -24.86 32.33
N THR A 274 29.19 -24.24 31.14
CA THR A 274 29.53 -24.91 29.87
C THR A 274 30.16 -23.88 28.92
N ILE A 275 31.26 -24.26 28.28
CA ILE A 275 32.28 -23.39 27.68
C ILE A 275 31.93 -23.06 26.22
N ILE A 276 31.96 -21.76 25.87
CA ILE A 276 31.94 -21.21 24.50
C ILE A 276 33.20 -20.31 24.37
N PRO A 277 33.88 -20.23 23.21
CA PRO A 277 35.16 -19.53 23.06
C PRO A 277 35.06 -18.02 23.37
N PRO A 278 36.16 -17.36 23.79
CA PRO A 278 36.11 -16.00 24.30
C PRO A 278 35.86 -14.97 23.19
N ALA A 279 34.98 -14.01 23.50
CA ALA A 279 34.76 -12.80 22.72
C ALA A 279 36.01 -11.89 22.71
N PRO A 280 36.22 -11.08 21.66
CA PRO A 280 37.33 -10.13 21.60
C PRO A 280 37.23 -9.09 22.71
N THR A 281 38.34 -8.85 23.40
CA THR A 281 38.48 -8.13 24.67
C THR A 281 38.66 -6.61 24.56
N LYS A 282 37.92 -5.92 23.67
CA LYS A 282 37.77 -4.45 23.75
C LYS A 282 36.39 -3.99 23.24
N PRO A 283 35.64 -3.14 23.97
CA PRO A 283 34.44 -2.52 23.41
C PRO A 283 34.85 -1.61 22.25
N ALA A 284 34.27 -1.84 21.07
CA ALA A 284 34.48 -0.95 19.94
C ALA A 284 34.02 0.46 20.32
N ARG A 285 34.87 1.45 20.05
CA ARG A 285 34.63 2.86 20.38
C ARG A 285 33.29 3.29 19.77
N GLY A 286 32.34 3.75 20.59
CA GLY A 286 31.02 4.24 20.12
C GLY A 286 29.82 3.31 20.37
N LEU A 287 30.00 2.14 20.98
CA LEU A 287 28.86 1.39 21.54
C LEU A 287 28.29 2.09 22.77
N ILE A 288 26.98 2.22 22.80
CA ILE A 288 26.23 2.65 23.99
C ILE A 288 25.78 1.39 24.74
N THR A 289 25.82 1.41 26.06
CA THR A 289 25.40 0.25 26.85
C THR A 289 23.90 -0.04 26.61
N PRO A 290 23.53 -1.27 26.22
CA PRO A 290 22.12 -1.62 26.04
C PRO A 290 21.33 -1.41 27.33
N GLY A 291 20.10 -0.90 27.21
CA GLY A 291 19.25 -0.54 28.36
C GLY A 291 19.50 0.84 28.95
N THR A 292 20.52 1.59 28.47
CA THR A 292 20.68 3.00 28.84
C THR A 292 19.55 3.84 28.23
N PRO A 293 18.95 4.77 28.98
CA PRO A 293 17.91 5.66 28.46
C PRO A 293 18.34 6.41 27.21
N CYS A 294 17.42 6.59 26.27
CA CYS A 294 17.64 7.28 25.02
C CYS A 294 16.42 8.11 24.61
N THR A 295 16.67 9.25 23.97
CA THR A 295 15.64 10.13 23.41
C THR A 295 16.25 10.91 22.23
N PRO A 296 15.48 11.17 21.15
CA PRO A 296 14.10 10.76 20.95
C PRO A 296 13.97 9.31 20.47
N GLU A 297 12.76 8.75 20.60
CA GLU A 297 12.44 7.38 20.20
C GLU A 297 12.70 7.18 18.69
N GLY A 298 13.34 6.08 18.32
CA GLY A 298 13.62 5.74 16.92
C GLY A 298 15.02 6.08 16.42
N TYR A 299 15.83 6.83 17.18
CA TYR A 299 17.21 7.18 16.81
C TYR A 299 18.11 5.95 16.58
N TRP A 300 18.97 6.02 15.57
CA TRP A 300 20.02 5.02 15.33
C TRP A 300 21.34 5.48 15.98
N ASN A 301 22.18 4.55 16.39
CA ASN A 301 23.57 4.78 16.81
C ASN A 301 24.48 3.78 16.11
N CYS A 302 25.26 4.24 15.14
CA CYS A 302 26.27 3.44 14.47
C CYS A 302 27.63 3.57 15.20
N VAL A 303 28.27 2.42 15.49
CA VAL A 303 29.57 2.40 16.17
C VAL A 303 30.66 2.97 15.26
N LYS A 304 31.76 3.49 15.82
CA LYS A 304 32.76 4.22 15.01
C LYS A 304 33.42 3.42 13.89
N SER A 305 33.43 2.09 13.96
CA SER A 305 33.94 1.25 12.88
C SER A 305 32.98 1.11 11.69
N GLY A 306 31.73 1.58 11.80
CA GLY A 306 30.70 1.41 10.78
C GLY A 306 30.15 -0.01 10.67
N THR A 307 30.59 -0.92 11.53
CA THR A 307 30.32 -2.36 11.41
C THR A 307 29.16 -2.86 12.27
N ALA A 308 28.57 -2.00 13.11
CA ALA A 308 27.46 -2.34 13.97
C ALA A 308 26.61 -1.11 14.31
N PHE A 309 25.33 -1.32 14.60
CA PHE A 309 24.39 -0.26 14.95
C PHE A 309 23.50 -0.67 16.13
N GLN A 310 22.86 0.32 16.75
CA GLN A 310 21.90 0.21 17.84
C GLN A 310 20.71 1.13 17.55
N ARG A 311 19.52 0.82 18.07
CA ARG A 311 18.34 1.68 17.95
C ARG A 311 17.83 2.08 19.32
N CYS A 312 17.41 3.33 19.45
CA CYS A 312 16.64 3.81 20.57
C CYS A 312 15.21 3.28 20.45
N ALA A 313 14.85 2.34 21.31
CA ALA A 313 13.55 1.68 21.29
C ALA A 313 13.02 1.54 22.72
N SER A 314 11.75 1.91 22.94
CA SER A 314 11.10 2.00 24.24
C SER A 314 11.87 2.87 25.24
N GLY A 315 12.44 3.98 24.77
CA GLY A 315 13.21 4.92 25.58
C GLY A 315 14.55 4.38 26.08
N VAL A 316 15.06 3.26 25.54
CA VAL A 316 16.38 2.71 25.85
C VAL A 316 17.14 2.20 24.61
N TRP A 317 18.48 2.22 24.66
CA TRP A 317 19.31 1.70 23.56
C TRP A 317 19.25 0.17 23.48
N SER A 318 19.05 -0.35 22.26
CA SER A 318 19.08 -1.78 21.98
C SER A 318 20.49 -2.40 22.10
N VAL A 319 20.56 -3.73 22.08
CA VAL A 319 21.82 -4.44 21.84
C VAL A 319 22.39 -4.09 20.46
N SER A 320 23.72 -4.09 20.31
CA SER A 320 24.37 -3.81 19.03
C SER A 320 24.19 -4.97 18.05
N MET A 321 23.79 -4.65 16.83
CA MET A 321 23.68 -5.60 15.73
C MET A 321 24.76 -5.29 14.71
N ALA A 322 25.38 -6.32 14.13
CA ALA A 322 26.33 -6.13 13.04
C ALA A 322 25.60 -5.64 11.77
N VAL A 323 26.24 -4.78 10.98
CA VAL A 323 25.76 -4.46 9.63
C VAL A 323 25.98 -5.66 8.71
N ALA A 324 25.21 -5.75 7.62
CA ALA A 324 25.35 -6.84 6.66
C ALA A 324 26.76 -6.87 6.04
N PRO A 325 27.32 -8.06 5.71
CA PRO A 325 28.61 -8.16 5.04
C PRO A 325 28.66 -7.30 3.77
N GLY A 326 29.71 -6.48 3.62
CA GLY A 326 29.86 -5.55 2.48
C GLY A 326 29.26 -4.16 2.68
N THR A 327 28.58 -3.89 3.78
CA THR A 327 27.99 -2.57 4.09
C THR A 327 28.68 -1.90 5.28
N ARG A 328 28.58 -0.57 5.37
CA ARG A 328 29.02 0.22 6.54
C ARG A 328 27.97 1.26 6.87
N CYS A 329 27.65 1.44 8.16
CA CYS A 329 26.85 2.58 8.61
C CYS A 329 27.73 3.81 8.90
N VAL A 330 27.17 5.01 8.80
CA VAL A 330 27.86 6.27 9.12
C VAL A 330 27.98 6.43 10.65
N PRO A 331 29.19 6.55 11.23
CA PRO A 331 29.36 6.69 12.67
C PRO A 331 28.59 7.85 13.29
N GLY A 332 27.82 7.59 14.36
CA GLY A 332 27.09 8.61 15.09
C GLY A 332 25.62 8.27 15.33
N GLN A 333 24.91 9.24 15.91
CA GLN A 333 23.47 9.16 16.20
C GLN A 333 22.67 9.97 15.18
N ASN A 334 21.68 9.37 14.51
CA ASN A 334 20.86 10.05 13.51
C ASN A 334 19.40 9.54 13.48
N GLU A 335 18.53 10.35 12.88
CA GLU A 335 17.09 10.11 12.74
C GLU A 335 16.73 9.21 11.54
N ASN A 336 17.62 9.10 10.55
CA ASN A 336 17.36 8.43 9.29
C ASN A 336 17.96 7.01 9.24
N GLU A 337 17.24 6.10 8.60
CA GLU A 337 17.68 4.74 8.32
C GLU A 337 18.70 4.77 7.19
N PHE A 338 19.97 4.52 7.51
CA PHE A 338 21.09 4.25 6.58
C PHE A 338 21.19 5.17 5.35
N GLU A 339 22.03 6.21 5.43
CA GLU A 339 22.58 6.81 4.21
C GLU A 339 23.50 5.77 3.52
N THR A 340 23.15 5.41 2.29
CA THR A 340 24.01 4.60 1.42
C THR A 340 25.29 5.38 1.16
N SER A 341 26.44 4.82 1.52
CA SER A 341 27.73 5.40 1.16
C SER A 341 27.87 5.45 -0.35
N ASP A 342 28.14 6.65 -0.88
CA ASP A 342 28.40 6.93 -2.28
C ASP A 342 29.30 5.85 -2.91
N PHE A 343 28.74 5.11 -3.86
CA PHE A 343 29.52 4.31 -4.78
C PHE A 343 30.01 5.23 -5.91
N ASP A 344 31.31 5.14 -6.18
CA ASP A 344 32.15 6.00 -7.02
C ASP A 344 31.41 6.67 -8.20
N SER A 345 31.15 7.97 -8.03
CA SER A 345 30.47 8.88 -8.95
C SER A 345 31.39 9.30 -10.10
N THR A 346 31.63 8.42 -11.07
CA THR A 346 32.44 8.80 -12.24
C THR A 346 31.72 8.69 -13.59
N THR A 347 30.40 8.45 -13.64
CA THR A 347 29.69 8.32 -14.93
C THR A 347 28.32 9.00 -15.06
N LEU A 348 27.90 9.87 -14.13
CA LEU A 348 26.72 10.74 -14.30
C LEU A 348 27.12 12.21 -14.11
N SER A 349 26.59 13.05 -15.01
CA SER A 349 26.70 14.52 -15.00
C SER A 349 26.40 15.10 -13.62
N SER A 350 27.10 16.18 -13.25
CA SER A 350 27.07 16.88 -11.95
C SER A 350 25.73 17.60 -11.64
N SER A 351 24.61 17.12 -12.16
CA SER A 351 23.32 17.83 -12.24
C SER A 351 22.22 17.28 -11.31
N SER A 352 22.38 16.10 -10.70
CA SER A 352 21.41 15.56 -9.74
C SER A 352 21.86 15.78 -8.29
N THR A 353 20.95 16.26 -7.43
CA THR A 353 21.17 16.40 -5.98
C THR A 353 20.22 15.50 -5.18
N SER A 354 20.55 15.19 -3.93
CA SER A 354 19.63 14.47 -3.04
C SER A 354 18.33 15.24 -2.81
N LEU A 355 17.22 14.51 -2.67
CA LEU A 355 15.89 15.09 -2.50
C LEU A 355 15.78 15.81 -1.15
N ASN A 356 15.22 17.02 -1.16
CA ASN A 356 14.86 17.74 0.05
C ASN A 356 13.59 17.10 0.66
N THR A 357 13.49 17.07 2.00
CA THR A 357 12.34 16.49 2.72
C THR A 357 11.01 17.16 2.37
N SER A 358 11.03 18.41 1.90
CA SER A 358 9.85 19.12 1.41
C SER A 358 9.23 18.51 0.15
N ILE A 359 9.99 17.78 -0.67
CA ILE A 359 9.50 17.14 -1.90
C ILE A 359 8.60 15.94 -1.58
N TYR A 360 8.82 15.29 -0.44
CA TYR A 360 7.98 14.20 0.07
C TYR A 360 6.68 14.68 0.73
N GLN A 361 6.48 15.99 0.88
CA GLN A 361 5.21 16.50 1.38
C GLN A 361 4.10 16.21 0.39
N HIS A 362 2.88 16.09 0.91
CA HIS A 362 1.71 15.75 0.13
C HIS A 362 0.71 16.91 0.14
N ALA A 363 0.13 17.19 -1.01
CA ALA A 363 -1.03 18.06 -1.11
C ALA A 363 -2.31 17.23 -1.05
N PHE A 364 -3.34 17.74 -0.38
CA PHE A 364 -4.64 17.08 -0.33
C PHE A 364 -5.71 18.01 -0.90
N GLU A 365 -6.50 17.50 -1.83
CA GLU A 365 -7.60 18.23 -2.45
C GLU A 365 -8.79 17.28 -2.64
N ASN A 366 -9.98 17.71 -2.21
CA ASN A 366 -11.23 16.95 -2.34
C ASN A 366 -11.12 15.48 -1.85
N GLY A 367 -10.40 15.27 -0.75
CA GLY A 367 -10.22 13.96 -0.11
C GLY A 367 -9.19 13.04 -0.76
N ARG A 368 -8.42 13.52 -1.76
CA ARG A 368 -7.41 12.75 -2.48
C ARG A 368 -6.02 13.37 -2.34
N ARG A 369 -4.95 12.56 -2.47
CA ARG A 369 -3.55 12.99 -2.32
C ARG A 369 -2.94 13.33 -3.67
N TYR A 370 -2.15 14.39 -3.74
CA TYR A 370 -1.45 14.86 -4.94
C TYR A 370 0.02 15.16 -4.64
N HIS A 371 0.81 15.27 -5.71
CA HIS A 371 2.21 15.66 -5.67
C HIS A 371 2.38 17.12 -5.20
N GLN A 372 3.44 17.38 -4.44
CA GLN A 372 3.80 18.71 -3.96
C GLN A 372 4.81 19.41 -4.89
N TYR A 373 5.78 18.66 -5.41
CA TYR A 373 6.69 19.17 -6.44
C TYR A 373 5.87 19.60 -7.66
N ARG A 374 5.99 20.86 -8.09
CA ARG A 374 5.18 21.44 -9.18
C ARG A 374 3.67 21.23 -9.00
N HIS A 375 3.20 21.43 -7.76
CA HIS A 375 1.79 21.24 -7.42
C HIS A 375 0.84 21.95 -8.40
N GLY A 376 -0.19 21.22 -8.84
CA GLY A 376 -1.23 21.72 -9.74
C GLY A 376 -0.99 21.50 -11.24
N THR A 377 0.17 20.99 -11.65
CA THR A 377 0.47 20.68 -13.06
C THR A 377 -0.26 19.43 -13.58
N TYR A 378 -0.36 18.39 -12.74
CA TYR A 378 -0.99 17.11 -13.06
C TYR A 378 -2.33 16.95 -12.31
N PRO A 379 -3.45 16.64 -13.00
CA PRO A 379 -4.78 16.74 -12.40
C PRO A 379 -5.28 15.45 -11.73
N ILE A 380 -4.48 14.37 -11.73
CA ILE A 380 -4.85 13.07 -11.17
C ILE A 380 -4.13 12.83 -9.84
N PRO A 381 -4.77 12.19 -8.84
CA PRO A 381 -4.13 11.93 -7.55
C PRO A 381 -2.95 10.96 -7.65
N ASN A 382 -2.15 10.90 -6.60
CA ASN A 382 -1.05 9.92 -6.41
C ASN A 382 -1.19 9.14 -5.08
N ASP A 383 -2.37 9.14 -4.47
CA ASP A 383 -2.69 8.24 -3.35
C ASP A 383 -2.69 6.77 -3.78
N ASP A 384 -2.76 5.90 -2.78
CA ASP A 384 -2.63 4.46 -2.96
C ASP A 384 -3.75 3.90 -3.84
N ALA A 385 -4.93 4.52 -3.90
CA ALA A 385 -5.98 4.09 -4.81
C ALA A 385 -5.57 4.29 -6.28
N GLU A 386 -4.88 5.39 -6.61
CA GLU A 386 -4.36 5.62 -7.95
C GLU A 386 -3.16 4.72 -8.27
N GLN A 387 -2.27 4.50 -7.28
CA GLN A 387 -1.14 3.59 -7.43
C GLN A 387 -1.60 2.15 -7.67
N ASN A 388 -2.58 1.67 -6.90
CA ASN A 388 -3.17 0.34 -7.09
C ASN A 388 -3.86 0.23 -8.46
N ARG A 389 -4.51 1.29 -8.94
CA ARG A 389 -5.07 1.31 -10.30
C ARG A 389 -3.96 1.16 -11.34
N ASP A 390 -2.83 1.84 -11.15
CA ASP A 390 -1.70 1.77 -12.08
C ASP A 390 -1.02 0.40 -12.10
N ASP A 391 -0.78 -0.19 -10.92
CA ASP A 391 -0.25 -1.55 -10.78
C ASP A 391 -1.19 -2.60 -11.41
N MET A 392 -2.50 -2.43 -11.27
CA MET A 392 -3.48 -3.31 -11.90
C MET A 392 -3.47 -3.19 -13.44
N LYS A 393 -3.28 -1.99 -14.00
CA LYS A 393 -3.08 -1.82 -15.45
C LYS A 393 -1.80 -2.52 -15.90
N HIS A 394 -0.74 -2.51 -15.10
CA HIS A 394 0.48 -3.24 -15.43
C HIS A 394 0.26 -4.75 -15.48
N ALA A 395 -0.41 -5.34 -14.48
CA ALA A 395 -0.78 -6.76 -14.50
C ALA A 395 -1.68 -7.10 -15.70
N MET A 396 -2.64 -6.23 -16.01
CA MET A 396 -3.49 -6.36 -17.20
C MET A 396 -2.68 -6.36 -18.50
N MET A 397 -1.72 -5.43 -18.63
CA MET A 397 -0.84 -5.35 -19.79
C MET A 397 -0.02 -6.63 -19.93
N LEU A 398 0.61 -7.12 -18.86
CA LEU A 398 1.37 -8.37 -18.88
C LEU A 398 0.50 -9.56 -19.30
N GLU A 399 -0.72 -9.67 -18.77
CA GLU A 399 -1.65 -10.69 -19.23
C GLU A 399 -1.94 -10.52 -20.72
N LEU A 400 -2.32 -9.33 -21.17
CA LEU A 400 -2.63 -9.05 -22.57
C LEU A 400 -1.48 -9.42 -23.53
N THR A 401 -0.24 -9.12 -23.15
CA THR A 401 0.95 -9.31 -23.99
C THR A 401 1.68 -10.64 -23.79
N ASN A 402 1.19 -11.53 -22.92
CA ASN A 402 1.85 -12.77 -22.50
C ASN A 402 3.21 -12.52 -21.82
N GLY A 403 3.28 -11.54 -20.93
CA GLY A 403 4.47 -11.17 -20.16
C GLY A 403 5.49 -10.36 -20.97
N ASN A 404 5.14 -9.91 -22.17
CA ASN A 404 6.05 -9.11 -22.97
C ASN A 404 5.97 -7.63 -22.58
N LEU A 405 7.09 -7.07 -22.11
CA LEU A 405 7.16 -5.70 -21.58
C LEU A 405 7.14 -4.61 -22.67
N PHE A 406 7.58 -4.93 -23.90
CA PHE A 406 7.69 -4.01 -25.02
C PHE A 406 7.67 -4.77 -26.36
N PHE A 407 7.26 -4.14 -27.46
CA PHE A 407 7.27 -4.71 -28.82
C PHE A 407 8.38 -4.16 -29.74
N SER A 408 9.05 -3.08 -29.34
CA SER A 408 10.12 -2.45 -30.09
C SER A 408 11.28 -3.42 -30.35
N PRO A 409 11.86 -3.41 -31.57
CA PRO A 409 12.95 -4.30 -31.94
C PRO A 409 14.30 -3.78 -31.42
N ILE A 410 14.44 -3.71 -30.09
CA ILE A 410 15.68 -3.30 -29.44
C ILE A 410 16.73 -4.42 -29.44
N SER A 411 18.00 -4.04 -29.25
CA SER A 411 19.11 -4.97 -29.04
C SER A 411 18.83 -5.93 -27.88
N SER A 412 19.34 -7.16 -27.95
CA SER A 412 19.29 -8.11 -26.84
C SER A 412 20.19 -7.74 -25.65
N ASN A 413 21.01 -6.69 -25.79
CA ASN A 413 21.92 -6.20 -24.76
C ASN A 413 21.93 -4.65 -24.71
N PRO A 414 20.79 -4.00 -24.38
CA PRO A 414 20.75 -2.56 -24.17
C PRO A 414 21.64 -2.19 -22.96
N GLN A 415 22.24 -1.01 -22.97
CA GLN A 415 23.12 -0.53 -21.89
C GLN A 415 22.48 0.58 -21.06
N LYS A 416 21.62 1.41 -21.67
CA LYS A 416 20.88 2.49 -20.99
C LYS A 416 19.42 2.50 -21.40
N ILE A 417 18.53 2.43 -20.41
CA ILE A 417 17.08 2.47 -20.59
C ILE A 417 16.49 3.57 -19.70
N ILE A 418 15.51 4.32 -20.20
CA ILE A 418 14.76 5.29 -19.41
C ILE A 418 13.25 5.03 -19.52
N ASP A 419 12.57 5.09 -18.38
CA ASP A 419 11.11 5.00 -18.23
C ASP A 419 10.56 6.36 -17.78
N LEU A 420 9.77 7.01 -18.63
CA LEU A 420 9.27 8.36 -18.42
C LEU A 420 7.86 8.33 -17.82
N ALA A 421 7.64 9.14 -16.79
CA ALA A 421 6.47 9.06 -15.92
C ALA A 421 6.27 7.62 -15.41
N THR A 422 7.29 7.13 -14.71
CA THR A 422 7.40 5.72 -14.30
C THR A 422 6.29 5.28 -13.32
N GLY A 423 5.56 6.23 -12.73
CA GLY A 423 4.48 5.96 -11.78
C GLY A 423 5.02 5.25 -10.54
N THR A 424 4.47 4.07 -10.22
CA THR A 424 4.97 3.23 -9.12
C THR A 424 6.37 2.66 -9.37
N GLY A 425 6.86 2.74 -10.61
CA GLY A 425 8.15 2.18 -11.01
C GLY A 425 8.09 0.70 -11.41
N ILE A 426 6.91 0.08 -11.42
CA ILE A 426 6.76 -1.37 -11.60
C ILE A 426 7.32 -1.87 -12.94
N TRP A 427 7.14 -1.10 -14.03
CA TRP A 427 7.71 -1.46 -15.33
C TRP A 427 9.23 -1.28 -15.35
N ALA A 428 9.75 -0.21 -14.73
CA ALA A 428 11.18 0.04 -14.62
C ALA A 428 11.90 -1.04 -13.80
N ILE A 429 11.23 -1.60 -12.78
CA ILE A 429 11.72 -2.75 -12.01
C ILE A 429 11.81 -3.99 -12.90
N ASP A 430 10.72 -4.33 -13.59
CA ASP A 430 10.65 -5.51 -14.46
C ASP A 430 11.68 -5.45 -15.61
N ILE A 431 11.89 -4.27 -16.21
CA ILE A 431 12.88 -4.11 -17.29
C ILE A 431 14.32 -4.18 -16.77
N ALA A 432 14.57 -3.69 -15.56
CA ALA A 432 15.87 -3.77 -14.90
C ALA A 432 16.23 -5.22 -14.54
N ASP A 433 15.26 -6.00 -14.06
CA ASP A 433 15.41 -7.44 -13.83
C ASP A 433 15.63 -8.22 -15.13
N LYS A 434 14.93 -7.83 -16.22
CA LYS A 434 15.09 -8.43 -17.54
C LYS A 434 16.49 -8.19 -18.13
N PHE A 435 17.06 -7.00 -17.90
CA PHE A 435 18.36 -6.59 -18.43
C PHE A 435 19.31 -6.17 -17.30
N PRO A 436 19.89 -7.12 -16.56
CA PRO A 436 20.77 -6.80 -15.42
C PRO A 436 22.07 -6.09 -15.82
N SER A 437 22.44 -6.10 -17.10
CA SER A 437 23.57 -5.35 -17.67
C SER A 437 23.24 -3.90 -18.01
N ALA A 438 21.96 -3.54 -18.11
CA ALA A 438 21.54 -2.18 -18.46
C ALA A 438 21.44 -1.32 -17.21
N SER A 439 21.84 -0.05 -17.31
CA SER A 439 21.46 1.00 -16.37
C SER A 439 20.05 1.48 -16.71
N VAL A 440 19.12 1.37 -15.76
CA VAL A 440 17.73 1.81 -15.92
C VAL A 440 17.47 3.04 -15.07
N VAL A 441 16.79 4.03 -15.64
CA VAL A 441 16.35 5.25 -14.94
C VAL A 441 14.84 5.36 -15.07
N GLY A 442 14.11 5.42 -13.96
CA GLY A 442 12.70 5.82 -13.95
C GLY A 442 12.56 7.27 -13.52
N VAL A 443 11.79 8.07 -14.24
CA VAL A 443 11.55 9.49 -13.92
C VAL A 443 10.07 9.71 -13.62
N ASP A 444 9.75 10.36 -12.50
CA ASP A 444 8.36 10.71 -12.18
C ASP A 444 8.28 12.02 -11.37
N LEU A 445 7.15 12.72 -11.48
CA LEU A 445 6.87 13.90 -10.66
C LEU A 445 6.70 13.58 -9.17
N SER A 446 6.25 12.37 -8.86
CA SER A 446 5.90 11.92 -7.50
C SER A 446 6.97 10.97 -6.95
N PRO A 447 7.50 11.21 -5.72
CA PRO A 447 8.37 10.26 -5.05
C PRO A 447 7.56 9.13 -4.38
N ILE A 448 6.98 8.24 -5.19
CA ILE A 448 6.08 7.15 -4.73
C ILE A 448 6.62 5.75 -5.02
N GLN A 449 7.85 5.66 -5.52
CA GLN A 449 8.49 4.41 -5.91
C GLN A 449 9.07 3.67 -4.69
N PRO A 450 9.18 2.33 -4.74
CA PRO A 450 9.75 1.57 -3.62
C PRO A 450 11.24 1.86 -3.44
N SER A 451 11.73 1.73 -2.21
CA SER A 451 13.16 1.88 -1.89
C SER A 451 13.98 0.63 -2.19
N TRP A 452 13.35 -0.55 -2.19
CA TRP A 452 14.00 -1.82 -2.52
C TRP A 452 13.82 -2.14 -4.01
N VAL A 453 14.85 -1.85 -4.79
CA VAL A 453 14.84 -1.96 -6.26
C VAL A 453 16.06 -2.74 -6.75
N PRO A 454 16.05 -3.25 -8.01
CA PRO A 454 17.23 -3.83 -8.62
C PRO A 454 18.43 -2.87 -8.57
N PRO A 455 19.66 -3.38 -8.36
CA PRO A 455 20.85 -2.53 -8.16
C PRO A 455 21.22 -1.68 -9.40
N ASN A 456 20.68 -2.04 -10.56
CA ASN A 456 20.86 -1.34 -11.83
C ASN A 456 19.72 -0.35 -12.15
N LEU A 457 18.78 -0.12 -11.23
CA LEU A 457 17.69 0.84 -11.37
C LEU A 457 17.86 2.04 -10.44
N LYS A 458 17.59 3.24 -10.94
CA LYS A 458 17.49 4.47 -10.14
C LYS A 458 16.21 5.22 -10.49
N PHE A 459 15.61 5.86 -9.48
CA PHE A 459 14.47 6.75 -9.67
C PHE A 459 14.88 8.21 -9.49
N LEU A 460 14.38 9.08 -10.36
CA LEU A 460 14.57 10.52 -10.30
C LEU A 460 13.22 11.21 -10.17
N VAL A 461 13.15 12.20 -9.28
CA VAL A 461 11.97 13.07 -9.17
C VAL A 461 12.18 14.26 -10.07
N ASP A 462 11.46 14.32 -11.19
CA ASP A 462 11.52 15.45 -12.10
C ASP A 462 10.28 15.58 -13.00
N ASP A 463 10.15 16.72 -13.65
CA ASP A 463 9.14 16.98 -14.67
C ASP A 463 9.69 16.63 -16.06
N ILE A 464 9.13 15.59 -16.67
CA ILE A 464 9.57 15.14 -17.99
C ILE A 464 9.30 16.17 -19.10
N GLU A 465 8.38 17.12 -18.91
CA GLU A 465 8.11 18.18 -19.89
C GLU A 465 9.11 19.34 -19.84
N ASP A 466 10.02 19.38 -18.85
CA ASP A 466 11.11 20.35 -18.76
C ASP A 466 12.33 19.95 -19.57
N GLU A 467 13.36 20.81 -19.52
CA GLU A 467 14.66 20.53 -20.11
C GLU A 467 15.22 19.22 -19.53
N TRP A 468 15.53 18.28 -20.42
CA TRP A 468 15.99 16.95 -20.03
C TRP A 468 17.39 16.97 -19.42
N MET A 469 17.48 16.51 -18.18
CA MET A 469 18.74 16.41 -17.42
C MET A 469 19.06 14.97 -17.02
N HIS A 470 18.36 13.99 -17.58
CA HIS A 470 18.43 12.58 -17.16
C HIS A 470 19.60 11.80 -17.79
N GLY A 471 20.39 12.47 -18.63
CA GLY A 471 21.55 11.92 -19.34
C GLY A 471 21.28 11.66 -20.81
N ASP A 472 22.31 11.14 -21.49
CA ASP A 472 22.33 10.90 -22.94
C ASP A 472 22.65 9.44 -23.28
N ASP A 473 22.57 9.14 -24.57
CA ASP A 473 22.89 7.87 -25.21
C ASP A 473 21.98 6.73 -24.75
N PHE A 474 20.68 6.97 -24.63
CA PHE A 474 19.71 5.92 -24.33
C PHE A 474 19.57 4.94 -25.50
N ASP A 475 19.62 3.64 -25.20
CA ASP A 475 19.36 2.56 -26.15
C ASP A 475 17.86 2.28 -26.31
N PHE A 476 17.07 2.63 -25.29
CA PHE A 476 15.62 2.47 -25.29
C PHE A 476 14.95 3.51 -24.39
N VAL A 477 13.90 4.15 -24.90
CA VAL A 477 13.02 5.06 -24.15
C VAL A 477 11.63 4.43 -24.08
N HIS A 478 11.05 4.38 -22.89
CA HIS A 478 9.70 3.87 -22.68
C HIS A 478 8.83 4.92 -21.99
N MET A 479 7.56 4.94 -22.36
CA MET A 479 6.51 5.68 -21.66
C MET A 479 5.18 4.95 -21.78
N ARG A 480 4.34 5.05 -20.76
CA ARG A 480 3.05 4.35 -20.74
C ARG A 480 1.97 5.14 -20.00
N CYS A 481 0.79 5.23 -20.61
CA CYS A 481 -0.40 5.88 -20.02
C CYS A 481 -0.16 7.34 -19.62
N ILE A 482 0.77 8.03 -20.29
CA ILE A 482 1.18 9.40 -19.97
C ILE A 482 0.79 10.40 -21.05
N SER A 483 0.73 10.02 -22.33
CA SER A 483 0.34 10.91 -23.43
C SER A 483 -0.98 11.68 -23.19
N PRO A 484 -2.01 11.09 -22.54
CA PRO A 484 -3.24 11.81 -22.21
C PRO A 484 -3.07 13.05 -21.33
N TRP A 485 -1.95 13.13 -20.60
CA TRP A 485 -1.68 14.11 -19.55
C TRP A 485 -0.56 15.08 -19.88
N LEU A 486 0.05 14.96 -21.07
CA LEU A 486 1.07 15.89 -21.55
C LEU A 486 0.42 17.13 -22.15
N LYS A 487 1.09 18.27 -22.01
CA LYS A 487 0.71 19.53 -22.65
C LYS A 487 1.39 19.70 -24.01
N ASP A 488 2.65 19.27 -24.13
CA ASP A 488 3.42 19.31 -25.37
C ASP A 488 4.15 17.99 -25.65
N GLU A 489 3.40 17.02 -26.18
CA GLU A 489 3.89 15.71 -26.61
C GLU A 489 5.09 15.82 -27.57
N VAL A 490 5.05 16.75 -28.54
CA VAL A 490 6.10 16.85 -29.56
C VAL A 490 7.40 17.35 -28.94
N LYS A 491 7.34 18.30 -28.01
CA LYS A 491 8.51 18.76 -27.27
C LYS A 491 9.15 17.60 -26.50
N LEU A 492 8.37 16.86 -25.72
CA LEU A 492 8.88 15.69 -24.96
C LEU A 492 9.54 14.67 -25.90
N LEU A 493 8.85 14.31 -26.99
CA LEU A 493 9.36 13.34 -27.95
C LEU A 493 10.63 13.83 -28.66
N ARG A 494 10.77 15.13 -28.92
CA ARG A 494 12.01 15.70 -29.47
C ARG A 494 13.17 15.60 -28.47
N GLN A 495 12.92 15.88 -27.20
CA GLN A 495 13.93 15.69 -26.15
C GLN A 495 14.35 14.22 -26.05
N ALA A 496 13.37 13.30 -26.10
CA ALA A 496 13.61 11.87 -26.20
C ALA A 496 14.51 11.52 -27.37
N HIS A 497 14.15 11.98 -28.56
CA HIS A 497 14.93 11.78 -29.75
C HIS A 497 16.37 12.28 -29.60
N ASP A 498 16.58 13.49 -29.04
CA ASP A 498 17.90 14.11 -28.98
C ASP A 498 18.88 13.34 -28.06
N HIS A 499 18.40 12.76 -26.96
CA HIS A 499 19.23 12.05 -25.97
C HIS A 499 19.32 10.53 -26.23
N MET A 500 18.71 10.03 -27.30
CA MET A 500 18.82 8.63 -27.74
C MET A 500 20.04 8.39 -28.62
N LYS A 501 20.58 7.16 -28.65
CA LYS A 501 21.58 6.78 -29.65
C LYS A 501 20.97 6.67 -31.05
N PRO A 502 21.75 6.89 -32.12
CA PRO A 502 21.34 6.47 -33.47
C PRO A 502 20.92 5.00 -33.49
N GLY A 503 19.84 4.69 -34.22
CA GLY A 503 19.28 3.35 -34.29
C GLY A 503 18.42 2.90 -33.09
N ALA A 504 18.41 3.64 -31.98
CA ALA A 504 17.63 3.33 -30.77
C ALA A 504 16.12 3.51 -30.97
N TRP A 505 15.33 2.90 -30.10
CA TRP A 505 13.86 2.91 -30.18
C TRP A 505 13.19 3.62 -29.00
N ILE A 506 12.06 4.24 -29.27
CA ILE A 506 11.08 4.66 -28.28
C ILE A 506 9.82 3.80 -28.41
N GLU A 507 9.25 3.40 -27.27
CA GLU A 507 7.92 2.79 -27.20
C GLU A 507 6.96 3.57 -26.31
N ILE A 508 5.76 3.82 -26.84
CA ILE A 508 4.66 4.48 -26.14
C ILE A 508 3.48 3.52 -26.06
N GLN A 509 3.07 3.18 -24.84
CA GLN A 509 1.96 2.26 -24.59
C GLN A 509 0.75 3.02 -24.05
N GLU A 510 -0.31 3.15 -24.84
CA GLU A 510 -1.49 3.96 -24.48
C GLU A 510 -2.80 3.19 -24.53
N LEU A 511 -3.60 3.37 -23.48
CA LEU A 511 -4.95 2.85 -23.41
C LEU A 511 -5.93 3.95 -23.84
N ASP A 512 -6.78 3.66 -24.81
CA ASP A 512 -7.73 4.60 -25.37
C ASP A 512 -8.90 4.83 -24.41
N ALA A 513 -9.05 6.05 -23.89
CA ALA A 513 -10.16 6.41 -23.01
C ALA A 513 -11.50 6.55 -23.77
N ARG A 514 -11.96 5.43 -24.37
CA ARG A 514 -13.16 5.28 -25.19
C ARG A 514 -13.77 3.90 -25.01
N ALA A 515 -15.04 3.86 -24.62
CA ALA A 515 -15.84 2.65 -24.70
C ALA A 515 -16.29 2.39 -26.15
N ASN A 516 -15.50 1.60 -26.88
CA ASN A 516 -15.85 1.13 -28.22
C ASN A 516 -16.77 -0.09 -28.15
N CYS A 517 -17.51 -0.35 -29.23
CA CYS A 517 -18.41 -1.50 -29.35
C CYS A 517 -18.56 -1.87 -30.83
N ASP A 518 -18.44 -3.16 -31.16
CA ASP A 518 -18.50 -3.65 -32.54
C ASP A 518 -19.90 -4.17 -32.95
N ASP A 519 -20.79 -4.43 -32.00
CA ASP A 519 -22.06 -5.13 -32.23
C ASP A 519 -23.30 -4.35 -31.78
N ASP A 520 -23.15 -3.05 -31.59
CA ASP A 520 -24.20 -2.11 -31.15
C ASP A 520 -24.84 -2.46 -29.79
N SER A 521 -24.24 -3.37 -29.02
CA SER A 521 -24.75 -3.72 -27.68
C SER A 521 -24.65 -2.57 -26.69
N LEU A 522 -23.68 -1.66 -26.85
CA LEU A 522 -23.54 -0.43 -26.08
C LEU A 522 -24.15 0.76 -26.87
N PRO A 523 -25.27 1.35 -26.40
CA PRO A 523 -25.84 2.54 -27.04
C PRO A 523 -24.87 3.72 -27.06
N LYS A 524 -24.88 4.51 -28.14
CA LYS A 524 -24.00 5.69 -28.30
C LYS A 524 -24.23 6.77 -27.25
N ASP A 525 -25.42 6.81 -26.66
CA ASP A 525 -25.80 7.75 -25.61
C ASP A 525 -25.80 7.12 -24.20
N ALA A 526 -25.26 5.91 -24.07
CA ALA A 526 -25.14 5.21 -22.79
C ALA A 526 -24.32 6.04 -21.78
N PRO A 527 -24.72 6.08 -20.49
CA PRO A 527 -23.96 6.71 -19.42
C PRO A 527 -22.45 6.45 -19.42
N LEU A 528 -21.99 5.23 -19.72
CA LEU A 528 -20.56 4.93 -19.80
C LEU A 528 -19.86 5.69 -20.94
N VAL A 529 -20.49 5.79 -22.11
CA VAL A 529 -19.96 6.56 -23.25
C VAL A 529 -19.88 8.04 -22.88
N LYS A 530 -20.96 8.56 -22.29
CA LYS A 530 -21.03 9.95 -21.79
C LYS A 530 -19.95 10.23 -20.76
N PHE A 531 -19.63 9.29 -19.88
CA PHE A 531 -18.52 9.42 -18.92
C PHE A 531 -17.20 9.71 -19.63
N PHE A 532 -16.82 8.91 -20.63
CA PHE A 532 -15.57 9.12 -21.37
C PHE A 532 -15.55 10.43 -22.17
N ASP A 533 -16.68 10.84 -22.74
CA ASP A 533 -16.80 12.11 -23.47
C ASP A 533 -16.70 13.33 -22.53
N THR A 534 -17.39 13.29 -21.39
CA THR A 534 -17.30 14.34 -20.35
C THR A 534 -15.90 14.38 -19.74
N ALA A 535 -15.29 13.22 -19.47
CA ALA A 535 -13.91 13.12 -19.01
C ALA A 535 -12.94 13.76 -20.01
N THR A 536 -13.12 13.52 -21.30
CA THR A 536 -12.32 14.15 -22.36
C THR A 536 -12.43 15.67 -22.32
N THR A 537 -13.65 16.20 -22.16
CA THR A 537 -13.91 17.64 -22.03
C THR A 537 -13.27 18.22 -20.77
N ALA A 538 -13.38 17.50 -19.64
CA ALA A 538 -12.79 17.89 -18.37
C ALA A 538 -11.27 17.98 -18.45
N VAL A 539 -10.59 16.98 -19.03
CA VAL A 539 -9.14 16.96 -19.20
C VAL A 539 -8.67 18.06 -20.16
N ALA A 540 -9.44 18.36 -21.20
CA ALA A 540 -9.14 19.47 -22.11
C ALA A 540 -9.09 20.84 -21.40
N SER A 541 -9.85 21.03 -20.32
CA SER A 541 -9.80 22.26 -19.52
C SER A 541 -8.46 22.48 -18.80
N PHE A 542 -7.61 21.46 -18.71
CA PHE A 542 -6.23 21.54 -18.19
C PHE A 542 -5.17 21.70 -19.30
N GLY A 543 -5.60 21.85 -20.57
CA GLY A 543 -4.70 21.92 -21.72
C GLY A 543 -4.13 20.57 -22.17
N MET A 544 -4.78 19.47 -21.77
CA MET A 544 -4.34 18.09 -22.01
C MET A 544 -5.29 17.37 -22.99
N LYS A 545 -4.90 16.20 -23.51
CA LYS A 545 -5.65 15.48 -24.56
C LYS A 545 -5.95 14.04 -24.14
N PHE A 546 -7.09 13.81 -23.50
CA PHE A 546 -7.40 12.49 -22.91
C PHE A 546 -7.36 11.30 -23.89
N ARG A 547 -7.65 11.54 -25.17
CA ARG A 547 -7.65 10.53 -26.25
C ARG A 547 -6.41 10.60 -27.16
N ALA A 548 -5.27 11.06 -26.63
CA ALA A 548 -4.03 11.22 -27.39
C ALA A 548 -3.49 9.90 -27.98
N GLY A 549 -3.69 8.78 -27.29
CA GLY A 549 -3.05 7.49 -27.61
C GLY A 549 -3.31 6.93 -29.01
N GLU A 550 -4.44 7.25 -29.65
CA GLU A 550 -4.72 6.81 -31.03
C GLU A 550 -3.87 7.56 -32.07
N ASN A 551 -3.43 8.78 -31.79
CA ASN A 551 -2.90 9.71 -32.80
C ASN A 551 -1.45 10.13 -32.51
N LEU A 552 -0.57 9.15 -32.25
CA LEU A 552 0.84 9.39 -31.92
C LEU A 552 1.81 9.29 -33.12
N ARG A 553 1.34 8.86 -34.31
CA ARG A 553 2.17 8.85 -35.53
C ARG A 553 2.76 10.22 -35.84
N GLU A 554 1.90 11.23 -35.98
CA GLU A 554 2.31 12.58 -36.36
C GLU A 554 3.23 13.23 -35.31
N PRO A 555 2.97 13.14 -33.99
CA PRO A 555 3.92 13.59 -32.97
C PRO A 555 5.30 12.93 -33.07
N LEU A 556 5.37 11.62 -33.26
CA LEU A 556 6.63 10.89 -33.42
C LEU A 556 7.40 11.35 -34.68
N GLU A 557 6.73 11.46 -35.82
CA GLU A 557 7.35 11.91 -37.07
C GLU A 557 7.82 13.38 -36.97
N LYS A 558 7.05 14.26 -36.31
CA LYS A 558 7.45 15.67 -36.05
C LYS A 558 8.62 15.81 -35.08
N ALA A 559 8.81 14.84 -34.19
CA ALA A 559 9.96 14.78 -33.30
C ALA A 559 11.23 14.25 -33.98
N GLY A 560 11.12 13.67 -35.19
CA GLY A 560 12.25 13.17 -35.98
C GLY A 560 12.37 11.65 -36.01
N PHE A 561 11.44 10.91 -35.38
CA PHE A 561 11.47 9.45 -35.42
C PHE A 561 11.09 8.92 -36.82
N VAL A 562 11.80 7.88 -37.23
CA VAL A 562 11.56 7.10 -38.45
C VAL A 562 11.01 5.72 -38.10
N ASN A 563 10.62 4.94 -39.11
CA ASN A 563 10.06 3.58 -38.93
C ASN A 563 8.87 3.52 -37.96
N VAL A 564 8.07 4.60 -37.93
CA VAL A 564 6.94 4.73 -37.01
C VAL A 564 5.88 3.69 -37.33
N SER A 565 5.53 2.89 -36.33
CA SER A 565 4.52 1.83 -36.43
C SER A 565 3.66 1.76 -35.17
N CYS A 566 2.47 1.17 -35.28
CA CYS A 566 1.56 0.97 -34.17
C CYS A 566 1.01 -0.45 -34.20
N LYS A 567 1.03 -1.11 -33.04
CA LYS A 567 0.28 -2.35 -32.80
C LYS A 567 -0.92 -2.04 -31.93
N VAL A 568 -2.10 -2.53 -32.33
CA VAL A 568 -3.35 -2.29 -31.60
C VAL A 568 -3.89 -3.60 -31.07
N LEU A 569 -4.21 -3.65 -29.78
CA LEU A 569 -4.87 -4.78 -29.13
C LEU A 569 -6.19 -4.31 -28.51
N LYS A 570 -7.26 -5.10 -28.65
CA LYS A 570 -8.54 -4.82 -28.01
C LYS A 570 -8.55 -5.34 -26.57
N VAL A 571 -8.96 -4.49 -25.63
CA VAL A 571 -9.06 -4.80 -24.20
C VAL A 571 -10.52 -4.71 -23.79
N PRO A 572 -11.19 -5.83 -23.49
CA PRO A 572 -12.59 -5.79 -23.07
C PRO A 572 -12.77 -4.92 -21.83
N ILE A 573 -13.87 -4.17 -21.75
CA ILE A 573 -14.33 -3.56 -20.50
C ILE A 573 -15.36 -4.52 -19.91
N GLY A 574 -15.01 -5.21 -18.84
CA GLY A 574 -15.89 -6.14 -18.14
C GLY A 574 -15.71 -7.61 -18.51
N THR A 575 -16.54 -8.46 -17.92
CA THR A 575 -16.38 -9.92 -17.95
C THR A 575 -17.19 -10.61 -19.05
N TRP A 576 -17.57 -9.87 -20.08
CA TRP A 576 -18.44 -10.36 -21.16
C TRP A 576 -17.71 -11.27 -22.16
N ALA A 577 -16.38 -11.15 -22.28
CA ALA A 577 -15.60 -11.97 -23.20
C ALA A 577 -15.73 -13.47 -22.86
N LYS A 578 -15.97 -14.30 -23.89
CA LYS A 578 -16.07 -15.76 -23.71
C LYS A 578 -14.72 -16.39 -23.35
N ASP A 579 -13.65 -15.92 -23.99
CA ASP A 579 -12.29 -16.36 -23.70
C ASP A 579 -11.93 -16.07 -22.24
N LYS A 580 -11.32 -17.06 -21.57
CA LYS A 580 -11.03 -16.97 -20.11
C LYS A 580 -10.01 -15.89 -19.80
N LYS A 581 -9.01 -15.73 -20.66
CA LYS A 581 -7.94 -14.76 -20.46
C LYS A 581 -8.44 -13.34 -20.73
N LEU A 582 -9.12 -13.12 -21.84
CA LEU A 582 -9.74 -11.82 -22.16
C LEU A 582 -10.79 -11.40 -21.14
N ARG A 583 -11.49 -12.34 -20.51
CA ARG A 583 -12.41 -12.07 -19.41
C ARG A 583 -11.71 -11.64 -18.12
N LEU A 584 -10.56 -12.22 -17.81
CA LEU A 584 -9.71 -11.77 -16.69
C LEU A 584 -9.15 -10.38 -16.96
N ILE A 585 -8.60 -10.16 -18.15
CA ILE A 585 -8.12 -8.85 -18.61
C ILE A 585 -9.24 -7.82 -18.52
N GLY A 586 -10.45 -8.16 -18.97
CA GLY A 586 -11.58 -7.25 -18.90
C GLY A 586 -12.11 -6.98 -17.51
N LEU A 587 -11.93 -7.90 -16.56
CA LEU A 587 -12.16 -7.63 -15.14
C LEU A 587 -11.17 -6.58 -14.60
N TYR A 588 -9.89 -6.67 -14.98
CA TYR A 588 -8.90 -5.65 -14.59
C TYR A 588 -9.26 -4.29 -15.16
N LEU A 589 -9.56 -4.20 -16.46
CA LEU A 589 -9.92 -2.92 -17.07
C LEU A 589 -11.21 -2.35 -16.45
N LYS A 590 -12.24 -3.18 -16.25
CA LYS A 590 -13.47 -2.75 -15.57
C LYS A 590 -13.19 -2.14 -14.20
N THR A 591 -12.31 -2.78 -13.42
CA THR A 591 -11.95 -2.28 -12.09
C THR A 591 -11.16 -0.97 -12.22
N ALA A 592 -10.22 -0.88 -13.17
CA ALA A 592 -9.48 0.35 -13.42
C ALA A 592 -10.40 1.51 -13.82
N VAL A 593 -11.37 1.30 -14.71
CA VAL A 593 -12.36 2.32 -15.09
C VAL A 593 -13.22 2.72 -13.89
N SER A 594 -13.64 1.76 -13.06
CA SER A 594 -14.39 2.06 -11.83
C SER A 594 -13.59 2.92 -10.85
N ASP A 595 -12.29 2.66 -10.68
CA ASP A 595 -11.42 3.44 -9.80
C ASP A 595 -11.13 4.83 -10.38
N MET A 596 -11.03 4.93 -11.71
CA MET A 596 -10.90 6.20 -12.42
C MET A 596 -12.07 7.14 -12.16
N PHE A 597 -13.28 6.64 -11.90
CA PHE A 597 -14.42 7.49 -11.54
C PHE A 597 -14.10 8.37 -10.33
N GLY A 598 -13.47 7.81 -9.28
CA GLY A 598 -13.09 8.57 -8.09
C GLY A 598 -12.01 9.63 -8.38
N ALA A 599 -11.00 9.27 -9.18
CA ALA A 599 -9.95 10.19 -9.59
C ALA A 599 -10.51 11.39 -10.38
N MET A 600 -11.39 11.10 -11.34
CA MET A 600 -12.03 12.10 -12.19
C MET A 600 -13.01 12.97 -11.39
N ALA A 601 -13.74 12.40 -10.43
CA ALA A 601 -14.62 13.14 -9.52
C ALA A 601 -13.87 14.10 -8.60
N ALA A 602 -12.65 13.73 -8.20
CA ALA A 602 -11.88 14.50 -7.23
C ALA A 602 -11.45 15.86 -7.79
N LYS A 603 -11.14 15.96 -9.08
CA LYS A 603 -10.65 17.22 -9.65
C LYS A 603 -11.07 17.47 -11.11
N PRO A 604 -10.83 16.58 -12.09
CA PRO A 604 -11.17 16.86 -13.47
C PRO A 604 -12.65 17.23 -13.71
N LEU A 605 -13.60 16.40 -13.28
CA LEU A 605 -15.02 16.59 -13.57
C LEU A 605 -15.60 17.85 -12.93
N ARG A 606 -15.01 18.32 -11.82
CA ARG A 606 -15.41 19.57 -11.15
C ARG A 606 -15.13 20.82 -11.98
N LYS A 607 -14.40 20.70 -13.11
CA LYS A 607 -14.23 21.79 -14.07
C LYS A 607 -15.40 21.95 -15.03
N VAL A 608 -16.26 20.94 -15.15
CA VAL A 608 -17.33 20.88 -16.17
C VAL A 608 -18.69 20.49 -15.61
N MET A 609 -18.77 20.13 -14.33
CA MET A 609 -19.96 19.62 -13.66
C MET A 609 -19.92 19.95 -12.17
N GLU A 610 -21.09 20.25 -11.59
CA GLU A 610 -21.20 20.54 -10.16
C GLU A 610 -21.06 19.27 -9.29
N PRO A 611 -20.55 19.37 -8.05
CA PRO A 611 -20.26 18.20 -7.20
C PRO A 611 -21.43 17.24 -7.01
N GLU A 612 -22.65 17.75 -6.84
CA GLU A 612 -23.85 16.95 -6.60
C GLU A 612 -24.28 16.17 -7.85
N GLU A 613 -24.01 16.72 -9.04
CA GLU A 613 -24.33 16.08 -10.33
C GLU A 613 -23.33 14.96 -10.65
N ILE A 614 -22.06 15.11 -10.23
CA ILE A 614 -21.00 14.12 -10.45
C ILE A 614 -21.36 12.77 -9.85
N GLU A 615 -21.90 12.74 -8.62
CA GLU A 615 -22.26 11.49 -7.95
C GLU A 615 -23.34 10.70 -8.72
N VAL A 616 -24.38 11.39 -9.19
CA VAL A 616 -25.46 10.78 -10.00
C VAL A 616 -24.92 10.32 -11.35
N PHE A 617 -24.12 11.16 -12.00
CA PHE A 617 -23.49 10.86 -13.28
C PHE A 617 -22.62 9.60 -13.22
N LEU A 618 -21.78 9.47 -12.20
CA LEU A 618 -20.91 8.32 -12.00
C LEU A 618 -21.67 7.07 -11.54
N MET A 619 -22.77 7.23 -10.80
CA MET A 619 -23.66 6.11 -10.46
C MET A 619 -24.24 5.48 -11.73
N ASP A 620 -24.71 6.28 -12.69
CA ASP A 620 -25.27 5.77 -13.93
C ASP A 620 -24.22 5.13 -14.84
N ALA A 621 -23.04 5.76 -14.99
CA ALA A 621 -21.91 5.15 -15.68
C ALA A 621 -21.47 3.81 -15.05
N ARG A 622 -21.57 3.69 -13.72
CA ARG A 622 -21.27 2.45 -12.98
C ARG A 622 -22.30 1.34 -13.24
N LYS A 623 -23.57 1.67 -13.48
CA LYS A 623 -24.58 0.66 -13.86
C LYS A 623 -24.22 0.04 -15.20
N ASP A 624 -23.87 0.87 -16.19
CA ASP A 624 -23.42 0.43 -17.51
C ASP A 624 -22.14 -0.40 -17.43
N LEU A 625 -21.15 0.06 -16.65
CA LEU A 625 -19.88 -0.64 -16.43
C LEU A 625 -20.09 -2.06 -15.84
N ASN A 626 -21.18 -2.27 -15.11
CA ASN A 626 -21.57 -3.56 -14.55
C ASN A 626 -22.49 -4.39 -15.46
N ASN A 627 -22.95 -3.85 -16.59
CA ASN A 627 -23.82 -4.55 -17.52
C ASN A 627 -23.01 -5.49 -18.42
N ILE A 628 -23.11 -6.78 -18.15
CA ILE A 628 -22.40 -7.83 -18.91
C ILE A 628 -22.91 -8.01 -20.35
N ASN A 629 -24.04 -7.41 -20.70
CA ASN A 629 -24.59 -7.46 -22.06
C ASN A 629 -23.95 -6.40 -22.97
N TYR A 630 -23.22 -5.44 -22.41
CA TYR A 630 -22.47 -4.46 -23.20
C TYR A 630 -21.09 -5.04 -23.53
N HIS A 631 -20.86 -5.30 -24.82
CA HIS A 631 -19.60 -5.81 -25.34
C HIS A 631 -18.62 -4.66 -25.61
N ALA A 632 -18.41 -3.84 -24.59
CA ALA A 632 -17.55 -2.67 -24.64
C ALA A 632 -16.06 -3.04 -24.57
N TYR A 633 -15.19 -2.28 -25.24
CA TYR A 633 -13.74 -2.45 -25.17
C TYR A 633 -12.98 -1.13 -25.37
N GLU A 634 -11.75 -1.07 -24.87
CA GLU A 634 -10.77 -0.02 -25.20
C GLU A 634 -9.72 -0.58 -26.16
N ASN A 635 -9.15 0.28 -27.01
CA ASN A 635 -7.96 -0.07 -27.78
C ASN A 635 -6.71 0.22 -26.94
N TYR A 636 -5.76 -0.70 -26.96
CA TYR A 636 -4.43 -0.50 -26.40
C TYR A 636 -3.45 -0.37 -27.57
N TYR A 637 -2.92 0.83 -27.74
CA TYR A 637 -1.95 1.19 -28.77
C TYR A 637 -0.53 1.02 -28.24
N PHE A 638 0.32 0.38 -29.02
CA PHE A 638 1.76 0.26 -28.80
C PHE A 638 2.44 0.96 -29.96
N TRP A 639 2.83 2.20 -29.78
CA TRP A 639 3.55 3.01 -30.77
C TRP A 639 5.04 2.81 -30.63
N MET A 640 5.72 2.61 -31.75
CA MET A 640 7.15 2.41 -31.81
C MET A 640 7.74 3.39 -32.82
N GLY A 641 8.82 4.08 -32.46
CA GLY A 641 9.57 4.97 -33.33
C GLY A 641 11.07 4.73 -33.17
N GLN A 642 11.82 4.86 -34.25
CA GLN A 642 13.27 4.66 -34.25
C GLN A 642 13.98 5.99 -34.52
N LYS A 643 15.07 6.27 -33.79
CA LYS A 643 16.02 7.33 -34.19
C LYS A 643 16.84 6.83 -35.38
N SER A 644 16.98 7.65 -36.42
CA SER A 644 17.79 7.26 -37.59
C SER A 644 19.23 6.93 -37.19
N GLU A 645 19.87 6.03 -37.95
CA GLU A 645 21.29 5.68 -37.85
C GLU A 645 22.24 6.85 -38.10
#